data_AF-A0A8T0H4R0-F1
#
_entry.id   AF-A0A8T0H4R0-F1
#
_cell.length_a   1.000
_cell.length_b   1.000
_cell.length_c   1.000
_cell.angle_alpha   90.00
_cell.angle_beta   90.00
_cell.angle_gamma   90.00
#
_symmetry.space_group_name_H-M   'P 1'
#
loop_
_entity.id
_entity.type
_entity.pdbx_description
1 polymer ?
#
loop_
_entity_poly.entity_id
_entity_poly.type
_entity_poly.pdbx_seq_one_letter_code
_entity_poly.pdbx_strand_id
1 'polypeptide(L)'
;MKLTSLGCGKDPIQESGLACHLLDANQSCVLLECPLDLSALALFLPAPSSTHSVFQSSSRLGQSSEATLHGAAGRKRKGKRDVHRDVLLRSSTKRVCLNNEVCERDGAGETGRDKGGEHKISSLFKEIHGQVLADGEPWYKVGGLELVDVGLLDAVIVSNPSGMLGLPFLTRHPDFCGKIYATKATAEIGKIMMEELVVLHADFTQKHGSLRTGQKPPWLDPSILGTMPVHMRSSLLGRCFSNRGNWQALYSAQDIQNCFVHVHKLRLGEEANINGSLRVMPLSSGMGIGASNWILSGARERVGYLAASLATKNHAMPLDKAPLAGCHALIISDVEFSPEAVVTEKAVASREDLVVNAPEISERGVLGSEHVGPLGPSSGSGSSQRPTQRASGSFSSVAVRGGLSSSSVGAVKSGSAGLPLGTGVEKAVKAGSGDLDGTPRNDLATSDLIPEVAAACKGAIEAVRRGGSVLFPISPSGLLLQILEELGVQLAALNLKHVPIHYISTAAEETLAYCNTVPEWLCSARQEKLYAGESLFGYVDLVQEGRLRHSKAFSSPELQKVWQEPCIVFAAHFSLRMGPAVHLLHRWRQNPLCLLILTEGESDKDLLLAPYMPLSMQVLELRASLQLRSEEVASLLQSIQPQCALVPEFLQKSLEGAGSTSTKALLGYKEGRSVQVPNFETDIEVSMSAELALQVQPKLVKPKKVAAAPFQAEFCFRDGNLSLQIPTTSSLSSDYQYRWGQVSVGALSRALQERGIGDISFHDPPVDESSTSREGHATERKTLMVEIRSPSRAWIELEPNRSHIKANEPSLRRLIADAINSVLQVM
;
A
#
# COMPACT_ATOMS: atom_id res chain seq x y z
N MET A 1 21.13 14.28 9.02
CA MET A 1 19.97 13.37 8.89
C MET A 1 20.37 11.89 8.99
N LYS A 2 19.49 11.02 9.52
CA LYS A 2 19.68 9.55 9.57
C LYS A 2 18.41 8.84 9.07
N LEU A 3 18.55 7.83 8.20
CA LEU A 3 17.46 6.96 7.75
C LEU A 3 17.67 5.56 8.32
N THR A 4 16.68 5.00 9.00
CA THR A 4 16.67 3.60 9.46
C THR A 4 15.60 2.85 8.69
N SER A 5 15.99 1.85 7.91
CA SER A 5 15.01 1.03 7.18
C SER A 5 14.44 -0.03 8.10
N LEU A 6 13.12 -0.03 8.26
CA LEU A 6 12.36 -1.03 9.03
C LEU A 6 11.82 -2.15 8.12
N GLY A 7 11.86 -1.92 6.80
CA GLY A 7 11.53 -2.87 5.74
C GLY A 7 11.98 -2.34 4.39
N CYS A 8 12.49 -3.22 3.52
CA CYS A 8 13.19 -2.84 2.28
C CYS A 8 12.36 -2.83 0.99
N GLY A 9 11.07 -3.17 1.04
CA GLY A 9 10.32 -3.52 -0.17
C GLY A 9 10.54 -4.99 -0.56
N LYS A 10 10.02 -5.41 -1.72
CA LYS A 10 10.12 -6.79 -2.23
C LYS A 10 11.58 -7.15 -2.60
N ASP A 11 12.40 -7.54 -1.64
CA ASP A 11 13.70 -8.17 -1.88
C ASP A 11 13.48 -9.61 -2.41
N PRO A 12 14.20 -10.02 -3.48
CA PRO A 12 14.07 -11.36 -4.08
C PRO A 12 14.78 -12.49 -3.30
N ILE A 13 15.69 -12.18 -2.37
CA ILE A 13 16.55 -13.15 -1.66
C ILE A 13 16.20 -13.25 -0.16
N GLN A 14 15.69 -12.16 0.43
CA GLN A 14 15.18 -12.12 1.80
C GLN A 14 13.77 -11.52 1.84
N GLU A 15 13.06 -11.76 2.94
CA GLU A 15 11.66 -11.38 3.20
C GLU A 15 11.17 -10.15 2.43
N SER A 16 10.00 -10.27 1.79
CA SER A 16 9.27 -9.15 1.21
C SER A 16 8.75 -8.22 2.31
N GLY A 17 9.64 -7.48 2.96
CA GLY A 17 9.27 -6.45 3.93
C GLY A 17 8.60 -5.31 3.19
N LEU A 18 7.40 -4.89 3.59
CA LEU A 18 6.80 -3.68 3.02
C LEU A 18 7.69 -2.48 3.35
N ALA A 19 7.84 -1.57 2.40
CA ALA A 19 8.65 -0.36 2.58
C ALA A 19 8.19 0.43 3.81
N CYS A 20 9.08 0.62 4.77
CA CYS A 20 8.82 1.34 6.01
C CYS A 20 10.15 1.88 6.54
N HIS A 21 10.23 3.17 6.83
CA HIS A 21 11.50 3.81 7.22
C HIS A 21 11.31 4.82 8.34
N LEU A 22 12.24 4.84 9.28
CA LEU A 22 12.33 5.88 10.31
C LEU A 22 13.34 6.94 9.85
N LEU A 23 12.91 8.20 9.79
CA LEU A 23 13.73 9.33 9.38
C LEU A 23 13.94 10.27 10.57
N ASP A 24 15.18 10.35 11.05
CA ASP A 24 15.61 11.35 12.01
C ASP A 24 16.20 12.56 11.26
N ALA A 25 15.43 13.65 11.20
CA ALA A 25 15.83 14.88 10.52
C ALA A 25 15.35 16.11 11.29
N ASN A 26 16.22 17.12 11.43
CA ASN A 26 15.92 18.40 12.09
C ASN A 26 15.25 18.27 13.47
N GLN A 27 15.79 17.38 14.33
CA GLN A 27 15.26 17.05 15.66
C GLN A 27 13.87 16.40 15.68
N SER A 28 13.36 15.99 14.52
CA SER A 28 12.11 15.26 14.40
C SER A 28 12.35 13.80 14.03
N CYS A 29 11.58 12.91 14.64
CA CYS A 29 11.54 11.49 14.31
C CYS A 29 10.25 11.21 13.53
N VAL A 30 10.41 10.91 12.24
CA VAL A 30 9.29 10.76 11.29
C VAL A 30 9.26 9.33 10.77
N LEU A 31 8.11 8.66 10.91
CA LEU A 31 7.86 7.38 10.27
C LEU A 31 7.35 7.59 8.84
N LEU A 32 8.06 7.03 7.85
CA LEU A 32 7.68 7.02 6.45
C LEU A 32 7.01 5.68 6.13
N GLU A 33 5.71 5.74 5.85
CA GLU A 33 4.78 4.61 5.68
C GLU A 33 4.48 3.81 6.96
N CYS A 34 3.26 3.29 7.06
CA CYS A 34 2.85 2.34 8.10
C CYS A 34 2.06 1.19 7.45
N PRO A 35 2.74 0.30 6.71
CA PRO A 35 2.07 -0.68 5.88
C PRO A 35 1.52 -1.88 6.67
N LEU A 36 0.51 -2.54 6.11
CA LEU A 36 -0.04 -3.81 6.62
C LEU A 36 0.30 -4.95 5.66
N ASP A 37 0.93 -6.02 6.16
CA ASP A 37 1.24 -7.19 5.35
C ASP A 37 0.02 -8.09 5.20
N LEU A 38 -0.72 -7.84 4.11
CA LEU A 38 -1.90 -8.61 3.74
C LEU A 38 -1.54 -9.99 3.14
N SER A 39 -0.32 -10.16 2.60
CA SER A 39 0.13 -11.45 2.06
C SER A 39 0.22 -12.52 3.14
N ALA A 40 0.49 -12.11 4.38
CA ALA A 40 0.50 -12.97 5.56
C ALA A 40 -0.84 -13.68 5.80
N LEU A 41 -1.96 -13.10 5.34
CA LEU A 41 -3.28 -13.71 5.44
C LEU A 41 -3.41 -14.96 4.57
N ALA A 42 -2.59 -15.14 3.52
CA ALA A 42 -2.61 -16.34 2.68
C ALA A 42 -2.33 -17.63 3.48
N LEU A 43 -1.74 -17.53 4.67
CA LEU A 43 -1.47 -18.66 5.56
C LEU A 43 -2.72 -19.26 6.21
N PHE A 44 -3.86 -18.57 6.17
CA PHE A 44 -5.10 -19.04 6.79
C PHE A 44 -5.96 -19.80 5.78
N LEU A 45 -6.81 -20.70 6.27
CA LEU A 45 -7.86 -21.28 5.46
C LEU A 45 -8.90 -20.22 5.06
N PRO A 46 -9.49 -20.33 3.85
CA PRO A 46 -10.53 -19.41 3.43
C PRO A 46 -11.83 -19.62 4.22
N ALA A 47 -12.68 -18.60 4.24
CA ALA A 47 -14.00 -18.67 4.85
C ALA A 47 -14.77 -19.89 4.30
N PRO A 48 -15.33 -20.76 5.15
CA PRO A 48 -16.06 -21.93 4.68
C PRO A 48 -17.22 -21.46 3.81
N SER A 49 -17.26 -21.94 2.57
CA SER A 49 -18.45 -21.79 1.75
C SER A 49 -19.54 -22.66 2.35
N SER A 50 -20.62 -22.05 2.84
CA SER A 50 -21.86 -22.79 3.06
C SER A 50 -22.27 -23.36 1.70
N THR A 51 -22.04 -24.65 1.51
CA THR A 51 -22.18 -25.31 0.23
C THR A 51 -23.64 -25.23 -0.27
N HIS A 52 -23.77 -24.85 -1.55
CA HIS A 52 -24.74 -25.36 -2.52
C HIS A 52 -26.20 -24.87 -2.66
N SER A 53 -26.78 -23.98 -1.85
CA SER A 53 -28.25 -23.77 -1.94
C SER A 53 -28.79 -22.48 -2.60
N VAL A 54 -27.97 -21.47 -2.96
CA VAL A 54 -28.57 -20.17 -3.32
C VAL A 54 -29.17 -20.11 -4.74
N PHE A 55 -28.79 -21.00 -5.68
CA PHE A 55 -29.24 -20.89 -7.08
C PHE A 55 -29.57 -22.21 -7.84
N GLN A 56 -29.71 -23.35 -7.17
CA GLN A 56 -30.18 -24.58 -7.84
C GLN A 56 -31.71 -24.71 -7.82
N SER A 57 -32.42 -23.85 -8.55
CA SER A 57 -33.86 -24.05 -8.77
C SER A 57 -34.41 -23.38 -10.03
N SER A 58 -33.71 -23.44 -11.16
CA SER A 58 -34.32 -23.08 -12.46
C SER A 58 -33.51 -23.58 -13.66
N SER A 59 -33.40 -24.91 -13.80
CA SER A 59 -33.01 -25.54 -15.07
C SER A 59 -33.31 -27.05 -15.11
N ARG A 60 -34.55 -27.45 -14.83
CA ARG A 60 -35.08 -28.75 -15.29
C ARG A 60 -36.53 -28.61 -15.74
N LEU A 61 -36.71 -28.08 -16.94
CA LEU A 61 -37.91 -28.28 -17.75
C LEU A 61 -37.47 -29.10 -18.96
N GLY A 62 -38.02 -30.32 -19.08
CA GLY A 62 -37.89 -31.12 -20.29
C GLY A 62 -37.73 -32.61 -20.05
N GLN A 63 -38.78 -33.35 -20.42
CA GLN A 63 -38.80 -34.76 -20.84
C GLN A 63 -38.79 -35.84 -19.75
N SER A 64 -39.96 -36.45 -19.50
CA SER A 64 -40.27 -37.75 -20.13
C SER A 64 -41.66 -38.27 -19.77
N SER A 65 -42.34 -38.67 -20.84
CA SER A 65 -43.41 -39.66 -21.06
C SER A 65 -44.10 -40.39 -19.90
N GLU A 66 -45.41 -40.49 -20.11
CA GLU A 66 -46.37 -41.47 -19.56
C GLU A 66 -45.81 -42.91 -19.46
N ALA A 67 -46.08 -43.55 -18.31
CA ALA A 67 -46.38 -44.96 -18.24
C ALA A 67 -47.24 -45.26 -17.00
N THR A 68 -48.24 -46.09 -17.21
CA THR A 68 -49.43 -46.31 -16.38
C THR A 68 -49.23 -47.42 -15.34
N LEU A 69 -50.10 -47.38 -14.32
CA LEU A 69 -50.76 -48.48 -13.58
C LEU A 69 -50.21 -48.99 -12.23
N HIS A 70 -51.22 -49.18 -11.37
CA HIS A 70 -51.32 -49.93 -10.11
C HIS A 70 -50.66 -49.32 -8.87
N GLY A 71 -51.34 -49.12 -7.73
CA GLY A 71 -52.62 -49.63 -7.26
C GLY A 71 -52.51 -49.92 -5.77
N ALA A 72 -53.58 -49.62 -5.02
CA ALA A 72 -53.84 -49.98 -3.63
C ALA A 72 -53.13 -49.16 -2.52
N ALA A 73 -53.72 -48.92 -1.35
CA ALA A 73 -55.09 -48.74 -0.89
C ALA A 73 -55.01 -48.46 0.63
N GLY A 74 -55.84 -47.53 1.12
CA GLY A 74 -56.28 -47.46 2.53
C GLY A 74 -55.32 -46.76 3.50
N ARG A 75 -55.78 -46.09 4.55
CA ARG A 75 -57.14 -45.91 5.10
C ARG A 75 -57.12 -44.69 6.04
N LYS A 76 -57.99 -43.74 5.72
CA LYS A 76 -58.84 -42.85 6.56
C LYS A 76 -58.79 -42.99 8.11
N ARG A 77 -58.75 -41.83 8.81
CA ARG A 77 -59.79 -41.22 9.71
C ARG A 77 -59.11 -40.20 10.66
N LYS A 78 -59.31 -38.88 10.60
CA LYS A 78 -60.48 -37.98 10.86
C LYS A 78 -60.82 -37.85 12.36
N GLY A 79 -60.65 -36.65 12.96
CA GLY A 79 -61.12 -36.37 14.34
C GLY A 79 -60.70 -35.05 15.02
N LYS A 80 -61.11 -33.90 14.46
CA LYS A 80 -61.51 -32.59 15.06
C LYS A 80 -61.34 -32.35 16.59
N ARG A 81 -60.71 -31.22 16.98
CA ARG A 81 -61.28 -30.16 17.87
C ARG A 81 -60.30 -29.00 18.10
N ASP A 82 -60.78 -27.78 17.84
CA ASP A 82 -60.19 -26.48 18.22
C ASP A 82 -60.49 -26.15 19.69
N VAL A 83 -59.54 -25.50 20.40
CA VAL A 83 -59.74 -24.34 21.31
C VAL A 83 -58.41 -23.58 21.48
N HIS A 84 -58.46 -22.25 21.36
CA HIS A 84 -57.44 -21.22 21.63
C HIS A 84 -56.61 -21.39 22.92
N ARG A 85 -55.29 -21.05 22.91
CA ARG A 85 -54.69 -19.75 23.34
C ARG A 85 -53.15 -19.83 23.39
N ASP A 86 -52.51 -18.78 22.85
CA ASP A 86 -51.18 -18.19 23.05
C ASP A 86 -49.95 -18.99 23.57
N VAL A 87 -48.79 -18.57 23.03
CA VAL A 87 -47.39 -18.65 23.56
C VAL A 87 -46.42 -19.59 22.80
N LEU A 88 -45.36 -18.93 22.26
CA LEU A 88 -44.00 -19.37 21.90
C LEU A 88 -43.74 -20.84 21.46
N LEU A 89 -43.25 -20.99 20.22
CA LEU A 89 -42.42 -22.12 19.75
C LEU A 89 -41.35 -21.52 18.80
N ARG A 90 -40.03 -21.58 19.04
CA ARG A 90 -39.13 -22.75 19.15
C ARG A 90 -39.39 -23.79 18.06
N SER A 91 -38.62 -23.73 16.97
CA SER A 91 -38.47 -24.85 16.03
C SER A 91 -37.19 -25.61 16.33
N SER A 92 -37.37 -26.78 16.95
CA SER A 92 -36.37 -27.81 17.15
C SER A 92 -36.12 -28.57 15.83
N THR A 93 -34.86 -28.81 15.48
CA THR A 93 -34.48 -29.91 14.58
C THR A 93 -33.69 -30.96 15.37
N LYS A 94 -34.17 -32.19 15.24
CA LYS A 94 -33.78 -33.41 15.95
C LYS A 94 -32.27 -33.69 15.85
N ARG A 95 -31.61 -33.85 17.00
CA ARG A 95 -30.42 -34.71 17.14
C ARG A 95 -30.89 -36.15 17.31
N VAL A 96 -30.32 -37.05 16.52
CA VAL A 96 -30.30 -38.48 16.82
C VAL A 96 -29.05 -38.72 17.65
N CYS A 97 -29.23 -39.15 18.90
CA CYS A 97 -28.17 -39.64 19.77
C CYS A 97 -28.07 -41.16 19.61
N LEU A 98 -26.85 -41.69 19.57
CA LEU A 98 -26.55 -43.06 20.02
C LEU A 98 -25.45 -42.98 21.10
N ASN A 99 -25.97 -43.11 22.32
CA ASN A 99 -25.45 -43.66 23.57
C ASN A 99 -24.01 -43.42 24.06
N ASN A 100 -23.98 -42.78 25.23
CA ASN A 100 -22.96 -42.80 26.27
C ASN A 100 -22.81 -44.21 26.88
N GLU A 101 -21.60 -44.50 27.37
CA GLU A 101 -21.45 -45.14 28.68
C GLU A 101 -20.88 -44.13 29.68
N VAL A 102 -21.48 -44.15 30.86
CA VAL A 102 -21.31 -43.23 31.99
C VAL A 102 -20.44 -43.92 33.02
N CYS A 103 -19.52 -43.21 33.67
CA CYS A 103 -19.09 -43.52 35.03
C CYS A 103 -19.27 -42.28 35.90
N GLU A 104 -19.95 -42.51 37.03
CA GLU A 104 -20.45 -41.52 37.97
C GLU A 104 -19.35 -40.94 38.88
N ARG A 105 -19.75 -39.85 39.56
CA ARG A 105 -18.95 -38.99 40.44
C ARG A 105 -18.55 -39.71 41.72
N ASP A 106 -17.43 -39.27 42.29
CA ASP A 106 -17.33 -39.00 43.72
C ASP A 106 -16.51 -37.73 43.96
N GLY A 107 -16.95 -36.92 44.93
CA GLY A 107 -16.41 -35.61 45.24
C GLY A 107 -15.36 -35.63 46.35
N ALA A 108 -14.38 -34.74 46.25
CA ALA A 108 -13.69 -34.10 47.37
C ALA A 108 -12.97 -32.87 46.81
N GLY A 109 -13.10 -31.72 47.49
CA GLY A 109 -12.50 -30.47 47.06
C GLY A 109 -10.98 -30.48 47.19
N GLU A 110 -10.31 -29.71 46.33
CA GLU A 110 -9.02 -29.09 46.64
C GLU A 110 -8.65 -28.06 45.57
N THR A 111 -7.93 -27.05 46.04
CA THR A 111 -7.45 -25.84 45.39
C THR A 111 -6.54 -26.07 44.19
N GLY A 112 -6.68 -25.22 43.16
CA GLY A 112 -5.58 -24.79 42.28
C GLY A 112 -5.03 -25.79 41.26
N ARG A 113 -5.36 -25.58 39.98
CA ARG A 113 -4.42 -25.55 38.83
C ARG A 113 -5.23 -25.50 37.54
N ASP A 114 -5.00 -24.43 36.78
CA ASP A 114 -5.41 -24.31 35.40
C ASP A 114 -4.75 -25.44 34.59
N LYS A 115 -5.54 -26.44 34.18
CA LYS A 115 -5.04 -27.55 33.36
C LYS A 115 -5.01 -27.08 31.91
N GLY A 116 -3.82 -26.75 31.43
CA GLY A 116 -3.53 -26.54 30.01
C GLY A 116 -4.02 -27.74 29.20
N GLY A 117 -5.00 -27.50 28.33
CA GLY A 117 -5.42 -28.51 27.36
C GLY A 117 -4.34 -28.66 26.29
N GLU A 118 -3.80 -29.87 26.13
CA GLU A 118 -2.96 -30.21 24.99
C GLU A 118 -3.75 -29.99 23.69
N HIS A 119 -3.41 -28.93 22.95
CA HIS A 119 -3.98 -28.69 21.63
C HIS A 119 -3.34 -29.67 20.63
N LYS A 120 -4.14 -30.58 20.06
CA LYS A 120 -3.67 -31.47 18.99
C LYS A 120 -3.35 -30.63 17.75
N ILE A 121 -2.12 -30.69 17.23
CA ILE A 121 -1.64 -29.89 16.07
C ILE A 121 -2.59 -29.98 14.86
N SER A 122 -3.17 -31.16 14.62
CA SER A 122 -4.14 -31.41 13.54
C SER A 122 -5.45 -30.63 13.67
N SER A 123 -5.72 -30.00 14.82
CA SER A 123 -6.88 -29.13 15.04
C SER A 123 -6.59 -27.66 14.78
N LEU A 124 -5.32 -27.27 14.66
CA LEU A 124 -4.88 -25.89 14.45
C LEU A 124 -4.40 -25.65 13.01
N PHE A 125 -3.98 -26.70 12.32
CA PHE A 125 -3.44 -26.63 10.98
C PHE A 125 -4.01 -27.73 10.09
N LYS A 126 -4.18 -27.42 8.81
CA LYS A 126 -4.52 -28.37 7.76
C LYS A 126 -3.45 -28.37 6.68
N GLU A 127 -3.03 -29.54 6.27
CA GLU A 127 -2.17 -29.72 5.11
C GLU A 127 -3.04 -29.92 3.87
N ILE A 128 -2.88 -29.05 2.88
CA ILE A 128 -3.64 -29.04 1.64
C ILE A 128 -2.64 -28.89 0.49
N HIS A 129 -2.54 -29.91 -0.37
CA HIS A 129 -1.64 -29.91 -1.54
C HIS A 129 -0.18 -29.55 -1.21
N GLY A 130 0.35 -30.09 -0.10
CA GLY A 130 1.73 -29.83 0.36
C GLY A 130 1.95 -28.47 1.03
N GLN A 131 0.89 -27.67 1.17
CA GLN A 131 0.90 -26.41 1.91
C GLN A 131 0.24 -26.59 3.28
N VAL A 132 0.82 -26.01 4.32
CA VAL A 132 0.27 -26.07 5.68
C VAL A 132 -0.39 -24.74 6.00
N LEU A 133 -1.69 -24.79 6.30
CA LEU A 133 -2.54 -23.62 6.50
C LEU A 133 -3.14 -23.62 7.91
N ALA A 134 -3.23 -22.45 8.51
CA ALA A 134 -3.86 -22.26 9.82
C ALA A 134 -5.39 -22.36 9.70
N ASP A 135 -5.99 -23.19 10.56
CA ASP A 135 -7.43 -23.36 10.71
C ASP A 135 -7.90 -22.47 11.87
N GLY A 136 -8.07 -21.17 11.59
CA GLY A 136 -8.21 -20.17 12.64
C GLY A 136 -8.70 -18.81 12.14
N GLU A 137 -9.07 -17.94 13.09
CA GLU A 137 -9.30 -16.52 12.81
C GLU A 137 -8.02 -15.91 12.21
N PRO A 138 -8.11 -15.15 11.10
CA PRO A 138 -6.97 -14.47 10.50
C PRO A 138 -6.37 -13.44 11.46
N TRP A 139 -5.06 -13.48 11.60
CA TRP A 139 -4.27 -12.46 12.28
C TRP A 139 -3.48 -11.67 11.26
N TYR A 140 -3.06 -10.46 11.62
CA TYR A 140 -2.47 -9.51 10.71
C TYR A 140 -1.04 -9.20 11.13
N LYS A 141 -0.12 -9.18 10.16
CA LYS A 141 1.29 -8.89 10.40
C LYS A 141 1.56 -7.41 10.09
N VAL A 142 2.03 -6.67 11.10
CA VAL A 142 2.37 -5.24 10.97
C VAL A 142 3.89 -5.11 10.85
N GLY A 143 4.36 -4.38 9.85
CA GLY A 143 5.79 -4.26 9.57
C GLY A 143 6.50 -3.29 10.52
N GLY A 144 7.62 -3.74 11.12
CA GLY A 144 8.66 -2.86 11.66
C GLY A 144 8.35 -2.09 12.95
N LEU A 145 7.12 -2.12 13.49
CA LEU A 145 6.76 -1.33 14.68
C LEU A 145 7.49 -1.77 15.96
N GLU A 146 7.89 -3.03 16.08
CA GLU A 146 8.69 -3.53 17.23
C GLU A 146 10.04 -2.79 17.41
N LEU A 147 10.57 -2.23 16.32
CA LEU A 147 11.86 -1.54 16.31
C LEU A 147 11.72 -0.03 16.56
N VAL A 148 10.49 0.46 16.73
CA VAL A 148 10.17 1.88 16.85
C VAL A 148 9.71 2.18 18.27
N ASP A 149 10.37 3.15 18.93
CA ASP A 149 9.80 3.75 20.15
C ASP A 149 8.66 4.69 19.74
N VAL A 150 7.44 4.16 19.78
CA VAL A 150 6.22 4.85 19.34
C VAL A 150 6.01 6.18 20.06
N GLY A 151 6.45 6.29 21.32
CA GLY A 151 6.33 7.52 22.10
C GLY A 151 7.29 8.63 21.68
N LEU A 152 8.27 8.34 20.81
CA LEU A 152 9.20 9.32 20.25
C LEU A 152 8.82 9.77 18.84
N LEU A 153 7.76 9.20 18.24
CA LEU A 153 7.32 9.58 16.91
C LEU A 153 6.63 10.95 16.94
N ASP A 154 7.22 11.93 16.26
CA ASP A 154 6.61 13.24 16.07
C ASP A 154 5.54 13.21 14.97
N ALA A 155 5.80 12.44 13.92
CA ALA A 155 4.91 12.34 12.78
C ALA A 155 5.00 10.99 12.05
N VAL A 156 3.92 10.68 11.33
CA VAL A 156 3.85 9.60 10.35
C VAL A 156 3.46 10.22 9.01
N ILE A 157 4.14 9.87 7.94
CA ILE A 157 3.82 10.31 6.57
C ILE A 157 3.33 9.09 5.79
N VAL A 158 2.18 9.22 5.14
CA VAL A 158 1.56 8.14 4.35
C VAL A 158 1.36 8.58 2.92
N SER A 159 1.91 7.80 1.99
CA SER A 159 1.96 8.16 0.58
C SER A 159 0.81 7.61 -0.25
N ASN A 160 0.13 6.54 0.18
CA ASN A 160 -0.93 5.93 -0.61
C ASN A 160 -2.02 5.30 0.28
N PRO A 161 -3.22 5.01 -0.27
CA PRO A 161 -4.33 4.46 0.51
C PRO A 161 -3.99 3.16 1.27
N SER A 162 -3.19 2.26 0.68
CA SER A 162 -2.79 1.00 1.33
C SER A 162 -1.90 1.23 2.55
N GLY A 163 -1.05 2.27 2.53
CA GLY A 163 -0.23 2.69 3.66
C GLY A 163 -1.03 3.18 4.87
N MET A 164 -2.34 3.40 4.73
CA MET A 164 -3.21 3.74 5.84
C MET A 164 -3.57 2.50 6.68
N LEU A 165 -3.58 1.29 6.10
CA LEU A 165 -4.10 0.08 6.73
C LEU A 165 -3.36 -0.33 8.02
N GLY A 166 -2.09 0.04 8.20
CA GLY A 166 -1.32 -0.26 9.41
C GLY A 166 -1.55 0.76 10.56
N LEU A 167 -2.05 1.96 10.26
CA LEU A 167 -2.13 3.06 11.23
C LEU A 167 -3.00 2.77 12.47
N PRO A 168 -4.14 2.05 12.38
CA PRO A 168 -4.90 1.73 13.59
C PRO A 168 -4.17 0.74 14.51
N PHE A 169 -3.16 0.00 14.04
CA PHE A 169 -2.29 -0.78 14.93
C PHE A 169 -1.31 0.13 15.68
N LEU A 170 -0.75 1.13 15.01
CA LEU A 170 0.16 2.11 15.59
C LEU A 170 -0.54 3.01 16.64
N THR A 171 -1.69 3.57 16.28
CA THR A 171 -2.43 4.54 17.13
C THR A 171 -3.14 3.90 18.34
N ARG A 172 -3.29 2.57 18.35
CA ARG A 172 -3.71 1.82 19.55
C ARG A 172 -2.65 1.82 20.65
N HIS A 173 -1.39 2.10 20.31
CA HIS A 173 -0.33 2.17 21.30
C HIS A 173 -0.54 3.38 22.22
N PRO A 174 -0.57 3.21 23.55
CA PRO A 174 -0.95 4.26 24.49
C PRO A 174 -0.02 5.48 24.46
N ASP A 175 1.24 5.28 24.10
CA ASP A 175 2.23 6.36 24.02
C ASP A 175 2.23 7.12 22.68
N PHE A 176 1.41 6.72 21.70
CA PHE A 176 1.38 7.42 20.41
C PHE A 176 0.77 8.82 20.56
N CYS A 177 1.58 9.85 20.33
CA CYS A 177 1.16 11.25 20.37
C CYS A 177 1.39 12.02 19.06
N GLY A 178 2.03 11.36 18.08
CA GLY A 178 2.41 11.97 16.81
C GLY A 178 1.21 12.33 15.93
N LYS A 179 1.48 13.14 14.90
CA LYS A 179 0.52 13.51 13.85
C LYS A 179 0.70 12.64 12.61
N ILE A 180 -0.39 12.24 11.97
CA ILE A 180 -0.35 11.46 10.74
C ILE A 180 -0.66 12.39 9.58
N TYR A 181 0.24 12.52 8.62
CA TYR A 181 0.06 13.33 7.42
C TYR A 181 -0.21 12.44 6.23
N ALA A 182 -1.34 12.69 5.57
CA ALA A 182 -1.75 12.01 4.36
C ALA A 182 -2.46 13.01 3.46
N THR A 183 -2.47 12.76 2.16
CA THR A 183 -3.32 13.55 1.28
C THR A 183 -4.79 13.28 1.57
N LYS A 184 -5.67 14.24 1.31
CA LYS A 184 -7.11 14.08 1.53
C LYS A 184 -7.64 12.82 0.84
N ALA A 185 -7.25 12.59 -0.41
CA ALA A 185 -7.67 11.42 -1.17
C ALA A 185 -7.12 10.10 -0.62
N THR A 186 -5.85 10.06 -0.20
CA THR A 186 -5.30 8.90 0.51
C THR A 186 -6.04 8.61 1.80
N ALA A 187 -6.39 9.64 2.57
CA ALA A 187 -7.11 9.47 3.82
C ALA A 187 -8.55 8.95 3.62
N GLU A 188 -9.30 9.47 2.64
CA GLU A 188 -10.68 8.99 2.39
C GLU A 188 -10.69 7.57 1.83
N ILE A 189 -9.88 7.26 0.82
CA ILE A 189 -9.82 5.91 0.23
C ILE A 189 -9.27 4.92 1.26
N GLY A 190 -8.23 5.30 2.01
CA GLY A 190 -7.68 4.48 3.08
C GLY A 190 -8.72 4.18 4.17
N LYS A 191 -9.59 5.13 4.52
CA LYS A 191 -10.70 4.90 5.45
C LYS A 191 -11.65 3.82 4.93
N ILE A 192 -12.06 3.94 3.66
CA ILE A 192 -12.93 2.98 2.98
C ILE A 192 -12.30 1.58 3.03
N MET A 193 -11.00 1.48 2.75
CA MET A 193 -10.27 0.20 2.81
C MET A 193 -10.22 -0.40 4.22
N MET A 194 -9.97 0.42 5.26
CA MET A 194 -9.97 -0.04 6.66
C MET A 194 -11.35 -0.55 7.07
N GLU A 195 -12.41 0.19 6.73
CA GLU A 195 -13.79 -0.18 7.07
C GLU A 195 -14.22 -1.45 6.33
N GLU A 196 -13.89 -1.58 5.03
CA GLU A 196 -14.15 -2.81 4.28
C GLU A 196 -13.39 -4.00 4.88
N LEU A 197 -12.12 -3.83 5.28
CA LEU A 197 -11.35 -4.90 5.94
C LEU A 197 -12.02 -5.39 7.23
N VAL A 198 -12.51 -4.46 8.08
CA VAL A 198 -13.26 -4.78 9.29
C VAL A 198 -14.54 -5.55 8.97
N VAL A 199 -15.29 -5.14 7.94
CA VAL A 199 -16.51 -5.83 7.53
C VAL A 199 -16.22 -7.23 7.00
N LEU A 200 -15.21 -7.40 6.14
CA LEU A 200 -14.85 -8.71 5.60
C LEU A 200 -14.35 -9.68 6.68
N HIS A 201 -13.62 -9.18 7.67
CA HIS A 201 -13.18 -9.96 8.83
C HIS A 201 -14.35 -10.35 9.74
N ALA A 202 -15.29 -9.44 9.99
CA ALA A 202 -16.51 -9.74 10.75
C ALA A 202 -17.37 -10.81 10.06
N ASP A 203 -17.52 -10.72 8.73
CA ASP A 203 -18.21 -11.72 7.92
C ASP A 203 -17.53 -13.09 8.00
N PHE A 204 -16.19 -13.12 7.98
CA PHE A 204 -15.41 -14.35 8.15
C PHE A 204 -15.68 -14.99 9.51
N THR A 205 -15.53 -14.21 10.60
CA THR A 205 -15.67 -14.72 11.98
C THR A 205 -17.09 -15.19 12.27
N GLN A 206 -18.11 -14.51 11.74
CA GLN A 206 -19.51 -14.92 11.89
C GLN A 206 -19.78 -16.28 11.21
N LYS A 207 -19.25 -16.50 10.00
CA LYS A 207 -19.48 -17.74 9.21
C LYS A 207 -18.62 -18.91 9.69
N HIS A 208 -17.41 -18.65 10.18
CA HIS A 208 -16.49 -19.69 10.68
C HIS A 208 -16.83 -20.16 12.12
N GLY A 209 -17.79 -19.51 12.79
CA GLY A 209 -18.09 -19.72 14.20
C GLY A 209 -17.02 -19.12 15.12
N SER A 210 -17.37 -18.85 16.38
CA SER A 210 -16.46 -18.26 17.38
C SER A 210 -15.28 -19.19 17.68
N LEU A 211 -14.26 -19.18 16.83
CA LEU A 211 -12.90 -19.53 17.23
C LEU A 211 -12.50 -18.56 18.34
N ARG A 212 -11.86 -19.11 19.38
CA ARG A 212 -11.67 -18.50 20.70
C ARG A 212 -11.30 -17.01 20.62
N THR A 213 -12.20 -16.18 21.14
CA THR A 213 -12.17 -14.71 21.08
C THR A 213 -10.91 -14.11 21.69
N GLY A 214 -10.21 -13.24 20.94
CA GLY A 214 -9.27 -12.23 21.46
C GLY A 214 -8.01 -12.75 22.17
N GLN A 215 -7.85 -14.06 22.33
CA GLN A 215 -6.63 -14.67 22.88
C GLN A 215 -5.64 -14.92 21.76
N LYS A 216 -4.36 -14.73 22.05
CA LYS A 216 -3.26 -15.05 21.13
C LYS A 216 -3.43 -16.51 20.66
N PRO A 217 -3.50 -16.77 19.34
CA PRO A 217 -3.79 -18.09 18.85
C PRO A 217 -2.77 -19.10 19.37
N PRO A 218 -3.21 -20.32 19.73
CA PRO A 218 -2.29 -21.35 20.21
C PRO A 218 -1.14 -21.62 19.23
N TRP A 219 -1.36 -21.42 17.93
CA TRP A 219 -0.32 -21.60 16.92
C TRP A 219 0.82 -20.56 16.98
N LEU A 220 0.64 -19.39 17.62
CA LEU A 220 1.75 -18.46 17.89
C LEU A 220 2.56 -18.86 19.13
N ASP A 221 2.11 -19.83 19.92
CA ASP A 221 2.82 -20.27 21.11
C ASP A 221 4.10 -21.02 20.74
N PRO A 222 5.28 -20.65 21.29
CA PRO A 222 6.53 -21.34 21.02
C PRO A 222 6.52 -22.84 21.31
N SER A 223 5.77 -23.29 22.31
CA SER A 223 5.65 -24.70 22.65
C SER A 223 4.98 -25.50 21.54
N ILE A 224 3.94 -24.95 20.90
CA ILE A 224 3.19 -25.62 19.85
C ILE A 224 4.00 -25.69 18.54
N LEU A 225 4.72 -24.63 18.19
CA LEU A 225 5.59 -24.63 17.00
C LEU A 225 6.77 -25.60 17.14
N GLY A 226 7.34 -25.75 18.35
CA GLY A 226 8.40 -26.72 18.62
C GLY A 226 7.95 -28.17 18.40
N THR A 227 6.66 -28.46 18.62
CA THR A 227 6.06 -29.79 18.42
C THR A 227 5.70 -30.10 16.97
N MET A 228 5.77 -29.13 16.05
CA MET A 228 5.47 -29.39 14.64
C MET A 228 6.48 -30.35 13.99
N PRO A 229 6.02 -31.24 13.08
CA PRO A 229 6.91 -32.03 12.24
C PRO A 229 7.87 -31.15 11.42
N VAL A 230 9.10 -31.64 11.20
CA VAL A 230 10.17 -30.89 10.51
C VAL A 230 9.77 -30.46 9.11
N HIS A 231 9.02 -31.29 8.37
CA HIS A 231 8.53 -30.94 7.02
C HIS A 231 7.50 -29.80 7.02
N MET A 232 6.70 -29.66 8.09
CA MET A 232 5.80 -28.51 8.27
C MET A 232 6.58 -27.26 8.68
N ARG A 233 7.63 -27.41 9.50
CA ARG A 233 8.53 -26.31 9.88
C ARG A 233 9.39 -25.78 8.73
N SER A 234 9.76 -26.63 7.78
CA SER A 234 10.53 -26.25 6.58
C SER A 234 9.70 -25.56 5.50
N SER A 235 8.37 -25.60 5.61
CA SER A 235 7.46 -24.82 4.77
C SER A 235 7.43 -23.35 5.23
N LEU A 236 6.82 -22.44 4.44
CA LEU A 236 6.71 -21.00 4.72
C LEU A 236 6.41 -20.63 6.18
N LEU A 237 5.73 -21.51 6.94
CA LEU A 237 5.53 -21.40 8.39
C LEU A 237 6.81 -21.02 9.15
N GLY A 238 7.96 -21.65 8.87
CA GLY A 238 9.22 -21.33 9.56
C GLY A 238 9.72 -19.89 9.30
N ARG A 239 9.37 -19.32 8.15
CA ARG A 239 9.75 -17.97 7.69
C ARG A 239 8.74 -16.90 8.14
N CYS A 240 7.46 -17.23 8.25
CA CYS A 240 6.40 -16.31 8.66
C CYS A 240 6.29 -16.17 10.20
N PHE A 241 6.79 -17.15 10.96
CA PHE A 241 6.79 -17.17 12.43
C PHE A 241 8.13 -16.77 13.07
N SER A 242 9.09 -16.23 12.31
CA SER A 242 10.36 -15.70 12.82
C SER A 242 10.15 -14.42 13.66
N ASN A 243 9.22 -13.55 13.24
CA ASN A 243 8.90 -12.27 13.89
C ASN A 243 7.48 -12.28 14.51
N ARG A 244 7.34 -12.94 15.67
CA ARG A 244 6.03 -13.29 16.25
C ARG A 244 5.30 -12.15 16.97
N GLY A 245 5.99 -11.08 17.38
CA GLY A 245 5.33 -9.94 18.04
C GLY A 245 4.58 -9.03 17.05
N ASN A 246 4.93 -9.11 15.76
CA ASN A 246 4.31 -8.34 14.68
C ASN A 246 2.89 -8.81 14.33
N TRP A 247 2.45 -9.96 14.85
CA TRP A 247 1.12 -10.52 14.62
C TRP A 247 0.12 -9.98 15.63
N GLN A 248 -0.96 -9.38 15.13
CA GLN A 248 -1.98 -8.74 15.94
C GLN A 248 -3.39 -9.08 15.43
N ALA A 249 -4.36 -9.09 16.34
CA ALA A 249 -5.77 -9.14 15.96
C ALA A 249 -6.17 -7.84 15.24
N LEU A 250 -7.14 -7.94 14.32
CA LEU A 250 -7.61 -6.79 13.57
C LEU A 250 -8.12 -5.69 14.51
N TYR A 251 -7.90 -4.43 14.12
CA TYR A 251 -8.54 -3.29 14.76
C TYR A 251 -10.06 -3.30 14.60
N SER A 252 -10.75 -2.56 15.46
CA SER A 252 -12.18 -2.32 15.39
C SER A 252 -12.52 -1.04 14.61
N ALA A 253 -13.81 -0.84 14.30
CA ALA A 253 -14.28 0.43 13.76
C ALA A 253 -14.03 1.63 14.70
N GLN A 254 -14.01 1.41 16.02
CA GLN A 254 -13.68 2.46 16.98
C GLN A 254 -12.19 2.83 16.91
N ASP A 255 -11.31 1.86 16.72
CA ASP A 255 -9.89 2.13 16.54
C ASP A 255 -9.62 2.93 15.27
N ILE A 256 -10.38 2.70 14.19
CA ILE A 256 -10.33 3.54 12.98
C ILE A 256 -10.73 4.99 13.35
N GLN A 257 -11.83 5.19 14.06
CA GLN A 257 -12.25 6.53 14.47
C GLN A 257 -11.19 7.24 15.32
N ASN A 258 -10.61 6.53 16.30
CA ASN A 258 -9.55 7.06 17.16
C ASN A 258 -8.29 7.39 16.35
N CYS A 259 -7.90 6.52 15.42
CA CYS A 259 -6.78 6.75 14.50
C CYS A 259 -6.97 8.05 13.70
N PHE A 260 -8.18 8.32 13.19
CA PHE A 260 -8.47 9.51 12.39
C PHE A 260 -8.43 10.82 13.18
N VAL A 261 -8.41 10.79 14.52
CA VAL A 261 -8.16 11.98 15.35
C VAL A 261 -6.74 12.52 15.13
N HIS A 262 -5.78 11.65 14.80
CA HIS A 262 -4.39 12.03 14.53
C HIS A 262 -4.14 12.42 13.06
N VAL A 263 -5.06 12.11 12.15
CA VAL A 263 -4.89 12.28 10.70
C VAL A 263 -5.13 13.73 10.28
N HIS A 264 -4.06 14.36 9.80
CA HIS A 264 -4.03 15.67 9.17
C HIS A 264 -4.04 15.49 7.64
N LYS A 265 -5.16 15.89 7.03
CA LYS A 265 -5.40 15.76 5.59
C LYS A 265 -4.83 16.97 4.85
N LEU A 266 -3.96 16.74 3.87
CA LEU A 266 -3.35 17.80 3.05
C LEU A 266 -3.84 17.73 1.59
N ARG A 267 -3.89 18.89 0.92
CA ARG A 267 -4.00 18.97 -0.54
C ARG A 267 -2.62 18.84 -1.19
N LEU A 268 -2.61 18.56 -2.49
CA LEU A 268 -1.37 18.59 -3.29
C LEU A 268 -0.72 19.97 -3.20
N GLY A 269 0.59 20.00 -2.93
CA GLY A 269 1.35 21.23 -2.76
C GLY A 269 1.06 22.00 -1.46
N GLU A 270 0.18 21.51 -0.58
CA GLU A 270 -0.07 22.14 0.72
C GLU A 270 1.06 21.81 1.69
N GLU A 271 1.68 22.85 2.24
CA GLU A 271 2.73 22.69 3.24
C GLU A 271 2.16 22.59 4.66
N ALA A 272 2.72 21.69 5.47
CA ALA A 272 2.40 21.56 6.89
C ALA A 272 3.66 21.49 7.75
N ASN A 273 3.61 22.07 8.94
CA ASN A 273 4.71 22.07 9.90
C ASN A 273 4.59 20.93 10.92
N ILE A 274 5.63 20.13 11.01
CA ILE A 274 5.86 19.16 12.09
C ILE A 274 6.70 19.89 13.15
N ASN A 275 6.12 20.10 14.33
CA ASN A 275 6.76 20.71 15.52
C ASN A 275 7.50 22.04 15.27
N GLY A 276 7.16 22.77 14.21
CA GLY A 276 7.82 24.01 13.79
C GLY A 276 9.21 23.83 13.19
N SER A 277 9.74 22.61 13.15
CA SER A 277 11.12 22.30 12.75
C SER A 277 11.23 21.73 11.32
N LEU A 278 10.18 21.07 10.84
CA LEU A 278 10.18 20.36 9.57
C LEU A 278 8.88 20.65 8.81
N ARG A 279 9.00 21.18 7.58
CA ARG A 279 7.89 21.35 6.65
C ARG A 279 7.72 20.11 5.78
N VAL A 280 6.49 19.66 5.59
CA VAL A 280 6.15 18.56 4.69
C VAL A 280 5.16 19.00 3.62
N MET A 281 5.34 18.49 2.40
CA MET A 281 4.49 18.82 1.27
C MET A 281 4.29 17.60 0.35
N PRO A 282 3.05 17.18 0.05
CA PRO A 282 2.78 16.09 -0.87
C PRO A 282 2.79 16.54 -2.33
N LEU A 283 3.31 15.67 -3.20
CA LEU A 283 3.40 15.78 -4.66
C LEU A 283 2.74 14.58 -5.31
N SER A 284 2.36 14.64 -6.59
CA SER A 284 1.84 13.44 -7.28
C SER A 284 2.92 12.38 -7.50
N SER A 285 2.61 11.10 -7.24
CA SER A 285 3.51 9.97 -7.56
C SER A 285 3.22 9.29 -8.90
N GLY A 286 2.14 9.65 -9.59
CA GLY A 286 1.73 9.00 -10.85
C GLY A 286 0.95 7.68 -10.71
N MET A 287 0.88 7.11 -9.50
CA MET A 287 0.30 5.78 -9.28
C MET A 287 -1.22 5.72 -9.37
N GLY A 288 -1.91 6.79 -8.96
CA GLY A 288 -3.36 6.74 -8.79
C GLY A 288 -3.88 7.88 -7.91
N ILE A 289 -5.18 7.87 -7.70
CA ILE A 289 -5.86 8.86 -6.86
C ILE A 289 -5.32 8.78 -5.42
N GLY A 290 -4.86 9.91 -4.90
CA GLY A 290 -4.31 10.06 -3.55
C GLY A 290 -2.82 9.74 -3.41
N ALA A 291 -2.24 8.98 -4.34
CA ALA A 291 -0.86 8.50 -4.22
C ALA A 291 0.16 9.63 -4.43
N SER A 292 1.03 9.84 -3.44
CA SER A 292 1.90 11.01 -3.36
C SER A 292 3.35 10.70 -3.02
N ASN A 293 4.26 11.49 -3.56
CA ASN A 293 5.62 11.62 -3.06
C ASN A 293 5.70 12.82 -2.11
N TRP A 294 6.76 12.93 -1.31
CA TRP A 294 6.84 13.95 -0.27
C TRP A 294 8.13 14.76 -0.33
N ILE A 295 8.02 16.06 -0.07
CA ILE A 295 9.17 16.92 0.23
C ILE A 295 9.16 17.20 1.72
N LEU A 296 10.29 16.94 2.38
CA LEU A 296 10.53 17.30 3.77
C LEU A 296 11.63 18.36 3.81
N SER A 297 11.30 19.57 4.25
CA SER A 297 12.20 20.73 4.28
C SER A 297 12.43 21.20 5.70
N GLY A 298 13.67 21.15 6.18
CA GLY A 298 14.07 21.76 7.44
C GLY A 298 14.92 23.01 7.21
N ALA A 299 15.63 23.44 8.26
CA ALA A 299 16.45 24.65 8.25
C ALA A 299 17.65 24.58 7.27
N ARG A 300 18.19 23.38 7.08
CA ARG A 300 19.41 23.13 6.29
C ARG A 300 19.23 22.08 5.22
N GLU A 301 18.39 21.09 5.49
CA GLU A 301 18.25 19.91 4.65
C GLU A 301 16.88 19.90 4.00
N ARG A 302 16.86 19.47 2.74
CA ARG A 302 15.65 19.25 1.94
C ARG A 302 15.71 17.85 1.39
N VAL A 303 14.74 17.04 1.77
CA VAL A 303 14.69 15.61 1.49
C VAL A 303 13.48 15.34 0.61
N GLY A 304 13.69 14.70 -0.53
CA GLY A 304 12.60 14.10 -1.30
C GLY A 304 12.41 12.66 -0.87
N TYR A 305 11.17 12.26 -0.61
CA TYR A 305 10.77 10.87 -0.41
C TYR A 305 9.91 10.42 -1.59
N LEU A 306 10.45 9.52 -2.40
CA LEU A 306 9.71 8.80 -3.42
C LEU A 306 9.22 7.48 -2.84
N ALA A 307 7.92 7.41 -2.63
CA ALA A 307 7.23 6.17 -2.35
C ALA A 307 6.93 5.42 -3.68
N ALA A 308 5.99 4.48 -3.64
CA ALA A 308 5.46 3.84 -4.84
C ALA A 308 5.08 4.89 -5.89
N SER A 309 5.77 4.84 -7.03
CA SER A 309 5.69 5.84 -8.11
C SER A 309 5.60 5.16 -9.46
N LEU A 310 4.94 5.83 -10.41
CA LEU A 310 4.77 5.35 -11.77
C LEU A 310 5.22 6.43 -12.77
N ALA A 311 6.13 6.06 -13.67
CA ALA A 311 6.61 6.95 -14.72
C ALA A 311 5.74 6.90 -16.00
N THR A 312 5.04 5.79 -16.23
CA THR A 312 4.17 5.63 -17.40
C THR A 312 2.88 6.44 -17.24
N LYS A 313 2.37 6.95 -18.36
CA LYS A 313 1.11 7.71 -18.37
C LYS A 313 -0.07 6.78 -18.09
N ASN A 314 -1.03 7.30 -17.34
CA ASN A 314 -2.30 6.63 -17.04
C ASN A 314 -3.39 7.70 -16.79
N HIS A 315 -4.47 7.33 -16.09
CA HIS A 315 -5.56 8.25 -15.74
C HIS A 315 -5.22 9.25 -14.62
N ALA A 316 -4.20 8.98 -13.81
CA ALA A 316 -3.80 9.79 -12.69
C ALA A 316 -2.95 10.99 -13.12
N MET A 317 -2.83 11.97 -12.24
CA MET A 317 -1.87 13.06 -12.39
C MET A 317 -0.45 12.46 -12.52
N PRO A 318 0.35 12.84 -13.53
CA PRO A 318 1.70 12.31 -13.71
C PRO A 318 2.60 12.53 -12.50
N LEU A 319 3.66 11.72 -12.38
CA LEU A 319 4.73 11.90 -11.40
C LEU A 319 5.33 13.31 -11.51
N ASP A 320 5.25 14.08 -10.42
CA ASP A 320 5.79 15.44 -10.40
C ASP A 320 7.25 15.44 -9.92
N LYS A 321 8.17 15.58 -10.88
CA LYS A 321 9.61 15.61 -10.64
C LYS A 321 10.19 17.00 -10.41
N ALA A 322 9.47 18.07 -10.78
CA ALA A 322 10.05 19.40 -10.77
C ALA A 322 10.39 19.89 -9.35
N PRO A 323 9.52 19.71 -8.34
CA PRO A 323 9.85 20.10 -6.97
C PRO A 323 10.95 19.25 -6.34
N LEU A 324 11.24 18.05 -6.87
CA LEU A 324 12.32 17.21 -6.35
C LEU A 324 13.72 17.72 -6.74
N ALA A 325 13.81 18.58 -7.76
CA ALA A 325 15.06 19.23 -8.13
C ALA A 325 15.61 20.07 -6.95
N GLY A 326 16.92 20.01 -6.74
CA GLY A 326 17.58 20.72 -5.63
C GLY A 326 17.41 20.08 -4.24
N CYS A 327 16.81 18.88 -4.14
CA CYS A 327 16.86 18.11 -2.90
C CYS A 327 18.30 17.71 -2.55
N HIS A 328 18.65 17.83 -1.27
CA HIS A 328 19.93 17.39 -0.73
C HIS A 328 20.01 15.86 -0.71
N ALA A 329 18.94 15.22 -0.26
CA ALA A 329 18.80 13.77 -0.27
C ALA A 329 17.51 13.37 -0.99
N LEU A 330 17.57 12.29 -1.75
CA LEU A 330 16.41 11.65 -2.37
C LEU A 330 16.32 10.21 -1.87
N ILE A 331 15.31 9.90 -1.07
CA ILE A 331 15.01 8.53 -0.64
C ILE A 331 14.06 7.93 -1.67
N ILE A 332 14.47 6.85 -2.31
CA ILE A 332 13.66 6.13 -3.29
C ILE A 332 13.29 4.79 -2.70
N SER A 333 11.99 4.51 -2.64
CA SER A 333 11.42 3.34 -2.01
C SER A 333 10.42 2.64 -2.93
N ASP A 334 10.14 1.36 -2.63
CA ASP A 334 9.14 0.52 -3.32
C ASP A 334 9.31 0.46 -4.85
N VAL A 335 10.47 -0.04 -5.26
CA VAL A 335 10.94 -0.14 -6.65
C VAL A 335 10.87 -1.59 -7.13
N GLU A 336 10.57 -1.79 -8.41
CA GLU A 336 10.50 -3.13 -9.00
C GLU A 336 11.90 -3.75 -9.13
N PHE A 337 12.07 -4.98 -8.66
CA PHE A 337 13.26 -5.77 -8.92
C PHE A 337 13.13 -6.51 -10.26
N SER A 338 14.00 -6.19 -11.23
CA SER A 338 14.18 -7.03 -12.42
C SER A 338 15.32 -8.01 -12.16
N PRO A 339 15.08 -9.33 -12.04
CA PRO A 339 16.18 -10.29 -12.11
C PRO A 339 16.84 -10.15 -13.49
N GLU A 340 18.15 -9.88 -13.53
CA GLU A 340 18.93 -10.05 -14.74
C GLU A 340 18.60 -11.43 -15.32
N ALA A 341 18.29 -11.49 -16.62
CA ALA A 341 17.92 -12.72 -17.29
C ALA A 341 19.11 -13.70 -17.24
N VAL A 342 19.19 -14.52 -16.20
CA VAL A 342 19.99 -15.73 -16.23
C VAL A 342 19.29 -16.64 -17.22
N VAL A 343 19.86 -16.76 -18.43
CA VAL A 343 19.50 -17.78 -19.40
C VAL A 343 19.84 -19.12 -18.78
N THR A 344 18.95 -19.64 -17.94
CA THR A 344 18.93 -21.06 -17.63
C THR A 344 18.19 -21.74 -18.76
N GLU A 345 18.93 -22.26 -19.74
CA GLU A 345 18.44 -23.36 -20.58
C GLU A 345 18.12 -24.54 -19.65
N LYS A 346 16.90 -24.57 -19.10
CA LYS A 346 16.33 -25.81 -18.59
C LYS A 346 15.76 -26.56 -19.79
N ALA A 347 16.62 -27.40 -20.37
CA ALA A 347 16.21 -28.49 -21.23
C ALA A 347 15.17 -29.34 -20.47
N VAL A 348 13.91 -29.28 -20.91
CA VAL A 348 12.90 -30.25 -20.50
C VAL A 348 13.03 -31.44 -21.42
N ALA A 349 13.79 -32.43 -20.96
CA ALA A 349 13.72 -33.78 -21.46
C ALA A 349 12.46 -34.46 -20.91
N SER A 350 11.58 -34.92 -21.81
CA SER A 350 10.96 -36.25 -21.80
C SER A 350 9.75 -36.25 -22.75
N ARG A 351 9.89 -37.01 -23.83
CA ARG A 351 8.84 -37.25 -24.83
C ARG A 351 8.90 -38.72 -25.21
N GLU A 352 8.16 -39.55 -24.48
CA GLU A 352 7.74 -40.93 -24.78
C GLU A 352 6.33 -41.01 -24.14
N ASP A 353 5.24 -41.40 -24.77
CA ASP A 353 5.01 -42.48 -25.73
C ASP A 353 3.95 -42.08 -26.75
N LEU A 354 4.11 -42.52 -28.01
CA LEU A 354 3.03 -43.08 -28.84
C LEU A 354 3.70 -43.73 -30.06
N VAL A 355 3.83 -45.05 -29.97
CA VAL A 355 4.32 -45.95 -31.01
C VAL A 355 3.28 -46.06 -32.13
N VAL A 356 3.67 -45.72 -33.36
CA VAL A 356 3.13 -46.35 -34.58
C VAL A 356 4.27 -46.56 -35.56
N ASN A 357 4.49 -47.83 -35.91
CA ASN A 357 5.53 -48.33 -36.81
C ASN A 357 5.26 -47.97 -38.28
N ALA A 358 6.36 -47.84 -39.06
CA ALA A 358 6.61 -48.37 -40.42
C ALA A 358 7.45 -47.37 -41.28
N PRO A 359 8.31 -47.84 -42.21
CA PRO A 359 9.76 -47.77 -42.01
C PRO A 359 10.53 -46.97 -43.09
N GLU A 360 11.76 -46.63 -42.72
CA GLU A 360 13.02 -46.57 -43.48
C GLU A 360 13.03 -46.28 -44.99
N ILE A 361 13.90 -45.35 -45.39
CA ILE A 361 15.02 -45.48 -46.38
C ILE A 361 15.66 -44.07 -46.43
N SER A 362 16.87 -43.90 -45.87
CA SER A 362 18.16 -43.77 -46.59
C SER A 362 18.21 -42.56 -47.53
N GLU A 363 19.24 -41.72 -47.57
CA GLU A 363 20.54 -41.63 -46.92
C GLU A 363 21.09 -40.24 -47.21
N ARG A 364 21.99 -39.78 -46.32
CA ARG A 364 23.24 -39.02 -46.59
C ARG A 364 23.24 -37.85 -47.57
N GLY A 365 23.89 -36.77 -47.10
CA GLY A 365 24.77 -35.96 -47.94
C GLY A 365 24.58 -34.47 -47.70
N VAL A 366 25.25 -33.86 -46.73
CA VAL A 366 26.57 -33.20 -46.91
C VAL A 366 26.43 -31.72 -47.34
N LEU A 367 26.83 -30.86 -46.39
CA LEU A 367 27.67 -29.65 -46.46
C LEU A 367 27.47 -28.59 -47.57
N GLY A 368 27.58 -27.33 -47.14
CA GLY A 368 27.97 -26.17 -47.95
C GLY A 368 26.83 -25.16 -48.10
N SER A 369 26.74 -24.11 -47.27
CA SER A 369 27.57 -22.89 -47.25
C SER A 369 27.32 -21.95 -48.43
N GLU A 370 27.15 -20.66 -48.09
CA GLU A 370 27.23 -19.47 -48.96
C GLU A 370 26.05 -19.26 -49.92
N HIS A 371 25.65 -18.06 -50.33
CA HIS A 371 25.82 -16.67 -49.93
C HIS A 371 24.79 -15.87 -50.75
N VAL A 372 24.39 -14.70 -50.23
CA VAL A 372 24.15 -13.45 -50.99
C VAL A 372 23.18 -13.48 -52.19
N GLY A 373 21.98 -12.93 -51.94
CA GLY A 373 21.36 -11.79 -52.66
C GLY A 373 21.15 -11.86 -54.19
N PRO A 374 20.76 -10.75 -54.82
CA PRO A 374 19.39 -10.22 -54.81
C PRO A 374 18.85 -10.02 -56.24
N LEU A 375 17.65 -9.44 -56.34
CA LEU A 375 17.08 -8.64 -57.46
C LEU A 375 15.78 -9.19 -58.07
N GLY A 376 14.67 -8.54 -57.68
CA GLY A 376 13.78 -7.84 -58.62
C GLY A 376 12.90 -8.65 -59.59
N PRO A 377 12.11 -7.98 -60.43
CA PRO A 377 10.70 -7.72 -60.15
C PRO A 377 9.76 -8.15 -61.29
N SER A 378 8.46 -8.23 -61.03
CA SER A 378 7.34 -8.19 -62.01
C SER A 378 6.07 -8.72 -61.32
N SER A 379 4.84 -8.39 -61.65
CA SER A 379 4.18 -7.39 -62.50
C SER A 379 2.69 -7.76 -62.48
N GLY A 380 1.81 -6.78 -62.71
CA GLY A 380 0.43 -7.03 -63.16
C GLY A 380 -0.64 -6.68 -62.11
N SER A 381 -1.43 -5.62 -62.21
CA SER A 381 -2.33 -5.13 -63.28
C SER A 381 -3.80 -5.48 -63.00
N GLY A 382 -4.68 -4.48 -63.10
CA GLY A 382 -6.14 -4.58 -63.19
C GLY A 382 -6.83 -3.83 -62.03
N SER A 383 -7.19 -2.55 -62.13
CA SER A 383 -8.33 -1.96 -62.89
C SER A 383 -9.68 -2.60 -62.46
N SER A 384 -10.79 -1.91 -62.23
CA SER A 384 -11.21 -0.52 -62.36
C SER A 384 -12.60 -0.39 -61.69
N GLN A 385 -13.08 0.86 -61.57
CA GLN A 385 -14.48 1.30 -61.48
C GLN A 385 -15.10 1.61 -60.10
N ARG A 386 -15.11 2.91 -59.81
CA ARG A 386 -16.15 3.66 -59.09
C ARG A 386 -17.48 3.63 -59.86
N PRO A 387 -18.59 3.92 -59.17
CA PRO A 387 -19.29 5.17 -59.49
C PRO A 387 -19.65 6.01 -58.26
N THR A 388 -19.94 7.28 -58.52
CA THR A 388 -20.38 8.32 -57.58
C THR A 388 -21.84 8.70 -57.88
N GLN A 389 -22.55 9.20 -56.85
CA GLN A 389 -23.68 10.16 -56.81
C GLN A 389 -24.51 9.86 -55.54
N ARG A 390 -25.22 10.77 -54.83
CA ARG A 390 -25.29 12.23 -54.67
C ARG A 390 -26.32 12.49 -53.53
N ALA A 391 -26.03 13.42 -52.63
CA ALA A 391 -26.92 14.35 -51.89
C ALA A 391 -28.06 13.92 -50.92
N SER A 392 -28.05 14.63 -49.78
CA SER A 392 -29.14 15.34 -49.08
C SER A 392 -29.85 14.68 -47.88
N GLY A 393 -29.93 15.43 -46.77
CA GLY A 393 -30.77 15.15 -45.61
C GLY A 393 -30.30 15.86 -44.32
N SER A 394 -30.61 17.15 -44.19
CA SER A 394 -30.58 17.92 -42.93
C SER A 394 -31.70 17.44 -41.99
N PHE A 395 -31.51 17.44 -40.66
CA PHE A 395 -32.53 17.87 -39.69
C PHE A 395 -31.95 18.13 -38.29
N SER A 396 -32.70 18.95 -37.57
CA SER A 396 -32.38 19.87 -36.49
C SER A 396 -32.48 19.32 -35.06
N SER A 397 -31.72 20.01 -34.19
CA SER A 397 -31.93 20.30 -32.76
C SER A 397 -33.31 20.04 -32.13
N VAL A 398 -33.30 19.48 -30.92
CA VAL A 398 -34.30 19.78 -29.88
C VAL A 398 -33.59 19.96 -28.53
N ALA A 399 -33.62 21.19 -28.04
CA ALA A 399 -33.34 21.54 -26.66
C ALA A 399 -34.60 21.29 -25.82
N VAL A 400 -34.44 20.69 -24.63
CA VAL A 400 -35.48 20.71 -23.59
C VAL A 400 -34.91 21.37 -22.34
N ARG A 401 -35.40 22.58 -22.09
CA ARG A 401 -35.38 23.26 -20.79
C ARG A 401 -36.48 22.69 -19.90
N GLY A 402 -36.14 22.45 -18.64
CA GLY A 402 -37.04 22.44 -17.49
C GLY A 402 -36.13 22.35 -16.27
N GLY A 403 -36.08 23.28 -15.32
CA GLY A 403 -37.16 24.10 -14.80
C GLY A 403 -37.15 23.89 -13.29
N LEU A 404 -36.56 24.86 -12.59
CA LEU A 404 -36.29 24.93 -11.15
C LEU A 404 -37.54 24.75 -10.26
N SER A 405 -37.32 24.30 -9.01
CA SER A 405 -38.06 24.83 -7.87
C SER A 405 -37.13 25.07 -6.68
N SER A 406 -37.21 26.30 -6.19
CA SER A 406 -36.39 27.00 -5.20
C SER A 406 -37.02 27.03 -3.79
N SER A 407 -36.19 27.15 -2.76
CA SER A 407 -36.44 27.97 -1.53
C SER A 407 -35.13 28.11 -0.74
N SER A 408 -34.37 29.21 -0.90
CA SER A 408 -34.34 30.45 -0.08
C SER A 408 -33.60 30.27 1.27
N VAL A 409 -32.33 30.68 1.43
CA VAL A 409 -31.71 32.03 1.55
C VAL A 409 -31.64 32.56 3.00
N GLY A 410 -30.41 32.85 3.42
CA GLY A 410 -30.05 33.86 4.43
C GLY A 410 -28.63 34.35 4.13
N ALA A 411 -28.51 35.61 3.68
CA ALA A 411 -27.27 36.22 3.17
C ALA A 411 -26.75 37.32 4.11
N VAL A 412 -25.42 37.52 4.16
CA VAL A 412 -24.79 38.81 4.51
C VAL A 412 -23.54 39.02 3.62
N LYS A 413 -23.44 40.25 3.06
CA LYS A 413 -22.42 40.83 2.14
C LYS A 413 -21.07 41.05 2.88
N SER A 414 -19.90 41.38 2.33
CA SER A 414 -19.36 42.21 1.22
C SER A 414 -17.82 42.02 1.25
N GLY A 415 -16.94 42.35 0.30
CA GLY A 415 -16.95 43.15 -0.91
C GLY A 415 -15.55 43.10 -1.54
N SER A 416 -15.45 43.38 -2.83
CA SER A 416 -14.26 43.26 -3.67
C SER A 416 -13.72 44.62 -4.10
N ALA A 417 -12.39 44.78 -4.09
CA ALA A 417 -11.59 45.71 -4.90
C ALA A 417 -10.25 44.97 -5.16
N GLY A 418 -9.59 44.92 -6.32
CA GLY A 418 -9.68 45.63 -7.58
C GLY A 418 -8.29 46.16 -7.97
N LEU A 419 -7.73 45.69 -9.10
CA LEU A 419 -6.66 46.28 -9.97
C LEU A 419 -5.17 45.93 -9.71
N PRO A 420 -4.25 46.06 -10.71
CA PRO A 420 -4.38 45.92 -12.18
C PRO A 420 -3.23 45.15 -12.91
N LEU A 421 -3.40 44.96 -14.22
CA LEU A 421 -2.40 44.55 -15.23
C LEU A 421 -1.38 45.66 -15.60
N GLY A 422 -0.20 45.26 -16.08
CA GLY A 422 0.64 46.01 -17.04
C GLY A 422 2.06 45.44 -17.24
N THR A 423 2.31 44.66 -18.30
CA THR A 423 3.04 44.99 -19.57
C THR A 423 4.58 44.89 -19.55
N GLY A 424 5.13 44.13 -20.51
CA GLY A 424 6.53 44.24 -20.96
C GLY A 424 6.98 43.05 -21.83
N VAL A 425 7.16 43.27 -23.15
CA VAL A 425 7.51 42.30 -24.21
C VAL A 425 8.81 42.75 -24.89
N GLU A 426 9.67 41.82 -25.33
CA GLU A 426 10.57 41.86 -26.51
C GLU A 426 11.01 40.40 -26.83
N LYS A 427 10.54 39.67 -27.87
CA LYS A 427 10.84 39.63 -29.34
C LYS A 427 12.35 39.62 -29.68
N ALA A 428 12.92 38.83 -30.61
CA ALA A 428 12.48 38.13 -31.84
C ALA A 428 13.47 36.95 -32.15
N VAL A 429 13.31 36.01 -33.10
CA VAL A 429 13.22 36.10 -34.58
C VAL A 429 12.74 34.76 -35.18
N LYS A 430 12.11 34.83 -36.37
CA LYS A 430 11.42 33.78 -37.14
C LYS A 430 12.03 33.65 -38.55
N ALA A 431 12.13 32.44 -39.11
CA ALA A 431 12.10 32.09 -40.56
C ALA A 431 12.12 30.55 -40.70
N GLY A 432 11.37 29.84 -41.56
CA GLY A 432 10.41 30.20 -42.60
C GLY A 432 9.58 28.98 -43.12
N SER A 433 8.37 29.30 -43.58
CA SER A 433 7.42 28.74 -44.59
C SER A 433 7.37 27.27 -45.09
N GLY A 434 6.11 26.79 -45.20
CA GLY A 434 5.55 25.79 -46.16
C GLY A 434 5.18 24.45 -45.51
N ASP A 435 3.98 23.84 -45.57
CA ASP A 435 2.74 24.03 -46.33
C ASP A 435 1.56 23.44 -45.52
N LEU A 436 0.34 23.90 -45.81
CA LEU A 436 -0.92 23.46 -45.22
C LEU A 436 -1.45 22.21 -45.95
N ASP A 437 -1.71 21.12 -45.23
CA ASP A 437 -2.83 20.23 -45.53
C ASP A 437 -3.44 19.70 -44.23
N GLY A 438 -4.66 20.16 -43.95
CA GLY A 438 -5.41 19.86 -42.75
C GLY A 438 -6.36 18.70 -43.00
N THR A 439 -6.06 17.55 -42.40
CA THR A 439 -7.06 16.54 -42.08
C THR A 439 -7.28 16.55 -40.56
N PRO A 440 -8.52 16.65 -40.06
CA PRO A 440 -8.78 16.52 -38.64
C PRO A 440 -8.60 15.04 -38.30
N ARG A 441 -7.44 14.69 -37.76
CA ARG A 441 -7.26 13.40 -37.12
C ARG A 441 -8.14 13.37 -35.87
N ASN A 442 -9.20 12.57 -35.90
CA ASN A 442 -9.80 12.01 -34.71
C ASN A 442 -8.78 11.07 -34.04
N ASP A 443 -7.75 11.62 -33.41
CA ASP A 443 -6.87 10.89 -32.51
C ASP A 443 -7.45 11.00 -31.08
N LEU A 444 -8.64 10.46 -30.89
CA LEU A 444 -9.25 10.28 -29.57
C LEU A 444 -8.62 9.03 -28.91
N ALA A 445 -7.68 9.28 -28.01
CA ALA A 445 -7.50 8.58 -26.74
C ALA A 445 -7.53 7.03 -26.74
N THR A 446 -6.57 6.35 -27.39
CA THR A 446 -6.38 4.89 -27.22
C THR A 446 -4.93 4.44 -26.98
N SER A 447 -3.96 5.34 -26.76
CA SER A 447 -2.54 4.97 -26.60
C SER A 447 -1.96 5.12 -25.16
N ASP A 448 -2.76 5.49 -24.17
CA ASP A 448 -2.30 5.80 -22.80
C ASP A 448 -2.53 4.66 -21.78
N LEU A 449 -2.72 3.42 -22.26
CA LEU A 449 -3.03 2.26 -21.42
C LEU A 449 -1.84 1.34 -21.26
N ILE A 450 -1.73 0.77 -20.06
CA ILE A 450 -0.71 -0.24 -19.72
C ILE A 450 -0.99 -1.50 -20.57
N PRO A 451 -0.04 -1.97 -21.41
CA PRO A 451 -0.24 -3.09 -22.35
C PRO A 451 -0.78 -4.36 -21.67
N GLU A 452 -0.36 -4.60 -20.43
CA GLU A 452 -0.77 -5.74 -19.62
C GLU A 452 -2.26 -5.69 -19.26
N VAL A 453 -2.81 -4.49 -19.01
CA VAL A 453 -4.25 -4.29 -18.77
C VAL A 453 -5.05 -4.65 -20.02
N ALA A 454 -4.60 -4.20 -21.19
CA ALA A 454 -5.25 -4.52 -22.46
C ALA A 454 -5.21 -6.04 -22.74
N ALA A 455 -4.10 -6.71 -22.43
CA ALA A 455 -3.95 -8.15 -22.57
C ALA A 455 -4.89 -8.92 -21.61
N ALA A 456 -5.01 -8.51 -20.36
CA ALA A 456 -5.94 -9.11 -19.40
C ALA A 456 -7.40 -8.92 -19.83
N CYS A 457 -7.78 -7.72 -20.32
CA CYS A 457 -9.12 -7.44 -20.84
C CYS A 457 -9.44 -8.33 -22.06
N LYS A 458 -8.48 -8.52 -22.96
CA LYS A 458 -8.62 -9.44 -24.09
C LYS A 458 -8.85 -10.89 -23.64
N GLY A 459 -8.11 -11.34 -22.63
CA GLY A 459 -8.30 -12.65 -22.00
C GLY A 459 -9.70 -12.82 -21.40
N ALA A 460 -10.19 -11.79 -20.68
CA ALA A 460 -11.54 -11.76 -20.13
C ALA A 460 -12.61 -11.89 -21.22
N ILE A 461 -12.48 -11.14 -22.32
CA ILE A 461 -13.42 -11.18 -23.43
C ILE A 461 -13.44 -12.54 -24.13
N GLU A 462 -12.27 -13.16 -24.30
CA GLU A 462 -12.19 -14.49 -24.89
C GLU A 462 -12.87 -15.56 -24.01
N ALA A 463 -12.69 -15.48 -22.69
CA ALA A 463 -13.39 -16.36 -21.75
C ALA A 463 -14.93 -16.19 -21.84
N VAL A 464 -15.41 -14.94 -21.90
CA VAL A 464 -16.83 -14.63 -22.04
C VAL A 464 -17.39 -15.15 -23.37
N ARG A 465 -16.66 -15.00 -24.48
CA ARG A 465 -17.06 -15.53 -25.80
C ARG A 465 -17.22 -17.05 -25.81
N ARG A 466 -16.42 -17.75 -24.99
CA ARG A 466 -16.53 -19.21 -24.80
C ARG A 466 -17.67 -19.60 -23.86
N GLY A 467 -18.43 -18.65 -23.34
CA GLY A 467 -19.52 -18.88 -22.39
C GLY A 467 -19.09 -18.97 -20.93
N GLY A 468 -17.85 -18.59 -20.61
CA GLY A 468 -17.32 -18.57 -19.25
C GLY A 468 -17.51 -17.23 -18.53
N SER A 469 -17.56 -17.27 -17.20
CA SER A 469 -17.55 -16.05 -16.37
C SER A 469 -16.12 -15.70 -15.95
N VAL A 470 -15.87 -14.41 -15.71
CA VAL A 470 -14.55 -13.87 -15.36
C VAL A 470 -14.59 -13.29 -13.96
N LEU A 471 -13.61 -13.64 -13.13
CA LEU A 471 -13.41 -13.11 -11.78
C LEU A 471 -12.14 -12.27 -11.72
N PHE A 472 -12.29 -11.01 -11.31
CA PHE A 472 -11.21 -10.11 -10.90
C PHE A 472 -11.33 -9.90 -9.38
N PRO A 473 -10.54 -10.61 -8.54
CA PRO A 473 -10.36 -10.24 -7.15
C PRO A 473 -9.64 -8.90 -7.09
N ILE A 474 -10.18 -7.92 -6.39
CA ILE A 474 -9.63 -6.56 -6.36
C ILE A 474 -9.73 -5.93 -4.97
N SER A 475 -8.80 -5.05 -4.68
CA SER A 475 -8.90 -4.01 -3.64
C SER A 475 -9.24 -2.65 -4.30
N PRO A 476 -9.78 -1.66 -3.55
CA PRO A 476 -9.93 -0.29 -4.05
C PRO A 476 -8.59 0.27 -4.54
N SER A 477 -8.39 0.31 -5.86
CA SER A 477 -7.11 0.66 -6.48
C SER A 477 -7.31 1.38 -7.82
N GLY A 478 -6.30 2.13 -8.26
CA GLY A 478 -6.32 2.76 -9.59
C GLY A 478 -6.43 1.75 -10.74
N LEU A 479 -5.94 0.52 -10.54
CA LEU A 479 -5.98 -0.54 -11.55
C LEU A 479 -7.43 -0.94 -11.92
N LEU A 480 -8.35 -0.93 -10.94
CA LEU A 480 -9.78 -1.15 -11.17
C LEU A 480 -10.32 -0.20 -12.25
N LEU A 481 -10.00 1.09 -12.14
CA LEU A 481 -10.51 2.13 -13.05
C LEU A 481 -9.98 1.91 -14.47
N GLN A 482 -8.72 1.50 -14.62
CA GLN A 482 -8.13 1.19 -15.93
C GLN A 482 -8.79 -0.02 -16.58
N ILE A 483 -8.98 -1.10 -15.82
CA ILE A 483 -9.61 -2.33 -16.34
C ILE A 483 -11.07 -2.05 -16.74
N LEU A 484 -11.83 -1.29 -15.93
CA LEU A 484 -13.23 -0.97 -16.23
C LEU A 484 -13.38 -0.19 -17.54
N GLU A 485 -12.51 0.78 -17.78
CA GLU A 485 -12.55 1.55 -19.02
C GLU A 485 -12.18 0.70 -20.23
N GLU A 486 -11.09 -0.06 -20.14
CA GLU A 486 -10.63 -0.88 -21.24
C GLU A 486 -11.63 -1.99 -21.59
N LEU A 487 -12.22 -2.65 -20.59
CA LEU A 487 -13.31 -3.59 -20.81
C LEU A 487 -14.53 -2.92 -21.44
N GLY A 488 -14.90 -1.72 -20.96
CA GLY A 488 -16.02 -0.96 -21.50
C GLY A 488 -15.88 -0.71 -23.01
N VAL A 489 -14.68 -0.26 -23.41
CA VAL A 489 -14.32 0.00 -24.82
C VAL A 489 -14.30 -1.27 -25.64
N GLN A 490 -13.57 -2.30 -25.22
CA GLN A 490 -13.43 -3.54 -25.99
C GLN A 490 -14.76 -4.31 -26.12
N LEU A 491 -15.59 -4.37 -25.06
CA LEU A 491 -16.92 -5.00 -25.12
C LEU A 491 -17.85 -4.26 -26.09
N ALA A 492 -17.78 -2.93 -26.14
CA ALA A 492 -18.56 -2.13 -27.07
C ALA A 492 -18.11 -2.37 -28.52
N ALA A 493 -16.79 -2.36 -28.78
CA ALA A 493 -16.22 -2.58 -30.11
C ALA A 493 -16.56 -3.97 -30.69
N LEU A 494 -16.70 -4.98 -29.83
CA LEU A 494 -16.97 -6.36 -30.22
C LEU A 494 -18.45 -6.75 -30.14
N ASN A 495 -19.36 -5.78 -29.97
CA ASN A 495 -20.81 -5.98 -29.84
C ASN A 495 -21.23 -6.90 -28.68
N LEU A 496 -20.44 -6.95 -27.61
CA LEU A 496 -20.69 -7.73 -26.40
C LEU A 496 -21.29 -6.89 -25.27
N LYS A 497 -22.01 -5.80 -25.59
CA LYS A 497 -22.64 -4.90 -24.59
C LYS A 497 -23.66 -5.59 -23.68
N HIS A 498 -24.20 -6.74 -24.11
CA HIS A 498 -25.17 -7.54 -23.36
C HIS A 498 -24.57 -8.29 -22.17
N VAL A 499 -23.24 -8.43 -22.11
CA VAL A 499 -22.54 -9.13 -21.01
C VAL A 499 -22.57 -8.23 -19.77
N PRO A 500 -23.14 -8.70 -18.64
CA PRO A 500 -23.20 -7.90 -17.43
C PRO A 500 -21.84 -7.83 -16.71
N ILE A 501 -21.55 -6.66 -16.16
CA ILE A 501 -20.40 -6.40 -15.31
C ILE A 501 -20.91 -6.14 -13.88
N HIS A 502 -20.38 -6.85 -12.90
CA HIS A 502 -20.73 -6.66 -11.49
C HIS A 502 -19.53 -6.22 -10.66
N TYR A 503 -19.72 -5.23 -9.79
CA TYR A 503 -18.75 -4.85 -8.76
C TYR A 503 -19.32 -5.16 -7.37
N ILE A 504 -18.81 -6.22 -6.75
CA ILE A 504 -19.27 -6.72 -5.46
C ILE A 504 -18.26 -6.33 -4.38
N SER A 505 -18.60 -5.29 -3.63
CA SER A 505 -17.80 -4.73 -2.54
C SER A 505 -18.74 -3.96 -1.62
N THR A 506 -18.49 -4.01 -0.32
CA THR A 506 -19.26 -3.24 0.66
C THR A 506 -19.11 -1.74 0.45
N ALA A 507 -17.97 -1.35 -0.14
CA ALA A 507 -17.56 -0.01 -0.51
C ALA A 507 -17.74 0.34 -2.00
N ALA A 508 -18.38 -0.53 -2.80
CA ALA A 508 -18.40 -0.39 -4.27
C ALA A 508 -18.98 0.96 -4.75
N GLU A 509 -20.14 1.33 -4.20
CA GLU A 509 -20.85 2.58 -4.54
C GLU A 509 -20.02 3.80 -4.15
N GLU A 510 -19.52 3.81 -2.91
CA GLU A 510 -18.74 4.92 -2.35
C GLU A 510 -17.41 5.10 -3.11
N THR A 511 -16.72 4.00 -3.44
CA THR A 511 -15.47 4.03 -4.19
C THR A 511 -15.66 4.63 -5.59
N LEU A 512 -16.68 4.17 -6.33
CA LEU A 512 -16.98 4.71 -7.66
C LEU A 512 -17.41 6.18 -7.59
N ALA A 513 -18.26 6.53 -6.63
CA ALA A 513 -18.70 7.91 -6.43
C ALA A 513 -17.52 8.83 -6.10
N TYR A 514 -16.66 8.43 -5.15
CA TYR A 514 -15.51 9.23 -4.73
C TYR A 514 -14.54 9.50 -5.88
N CYS A 515 -14.16 8.45 -6.62
CA CYS A 515 -13.24 8.57 -7.75
C CYS A 515 -13.72 9.56 -8.82
N ASN A 516 -15.04 9.69 -9.01
CA ASN A 516 -15.62 10.64 -9.96
C ASN A 516 -15.75 12.08 -9.43
N THR A 517 -15.32 12.36 -8.20
CA THR A 517 -15.44 13.68 -7.54
C THR A 517 -14.10 14.36 -7.21
N VAL A 518 -12.98 13.73 -7.57
CA VAL A 518 -11.61 14.21 -7.25
C VAL A 518 -10.78 14.43 -8.52
N PRO A 519 -11.21 15.35 -9.41
CA PRO A 519 -10.54 15.63 -10.68
C PRO A 519 -9.08 16.09 -10.52
N GLU A 520 -8.76 16.72 -9.39
CA GLU A 520 -7.42 17.28 -9.11
C GLU A 520 -6.33 16.21 -9.01
N TRP A 521 -6.71 14.94 -8.88
CA TRP A 521 -5.80 13.79 -8.87
C TRP A 521 -5.65 13.12 -10.23
N LEU A 522 -6.29 13.64 -11.28
CA LEU A 522 -6.32 13.04 -12.60
C LEU A 522 -5.45 13.80 -13.59
N CYS A 523 -5.12 13.16 -14.72
CA CYS A 523 -4.37 13.80 -15.80
C CYS A 523 -5.15 14.96 -16.43
N SER A 524 -4.45 15.89 -17.10
CA SER A 524 -5.05 17.09 -17.69
C SER A 524 -6.22 16.77 -18.63
N ALA A 525 -6.11 15.70 -19.44
CA ALA A 525 -7.18 15.26 -20.34
C ALA A 525 -8.49 14.91 -19.61
N ARG A 526 -8.43 14.41 -18.36
CA ARG A 526 -9.62 14.15 -17.55
C ARG A 526 -10.13 15.38 -16.82
N GLN A 527 -9.22 16.25 -16.38
CA GLN A 527 -9.62 17.54 -15.81
C GLN A 527 -10.41 18.37 -16.84
N GLU A 528 -10.00 18.32 -18.11
CA GLU A 528 -10.72 18.97 -19.22
C GLU A 528 -12.14 18.44 -19.41
N LYS A 529 -12.37 17.13 -19.22
CA LYS A 529 -13.73 16.55 -19.25
C LYS A 529 -14.65 17.16 -18.21
N LEU A 530 -14.15 17.43 -17.00
CA LEU A 530 -14.95 18.11 -15.98
C LEU A 530 -15.38 19.51 -16.43
N TYR A 531 -14.47 20.28 -17.01
CA TYR A 531 -14.78 21.62 -17.53
C TYR A 531 -15.77 21.57 -18.71
N ALA A 532 -15.77 20.47 -19.48
CA ALA A 532 -16.75 20.20 -20.52
C ALA A 532 -18.11 19.69 -19.98
N GLY A 533 -18.24 19.44 -18.67
CA GLY A 533 -19.44 18.85 -18.07
C GLY A 533 -19.62 17.36 -18.37
N GLU A 534 -18.56 16.69 -18.80
CA GLU A 534 -18.52 15.27 -19.09
C GLU A 534 -18.09 14.45 -17.86
N SER A 535 -18.46 13.17 -17.83
CA SER A 535 -18.00 12.23 -16.81
C SER A 535 -16.48 12.04 -16.88
N LEU A 536 -15.80 12.02 -15.72
CA LEU A 536 -14.35 11.85 -15.65
C LEU A 536 -13.90 10.48 -16.16
N PHE A 537 -14.76 9.47 -16.00
CA PHE A 537 -14.49 8.09 -16.35
C PHE A 537 -15.64 7.46 -17.16
N GLY A 538 -15.29 6.57 -18.09
CA GLY A 538 -16.26 5.88 -18.95
C GLY A 538 -17.18 4.90 -18.21
N TYR A 539 -16.79 4.44 -17.00
CA TYR A 539 -17.65 3.54 -16.22
C TYR A 539 -18.95 4.22 -15.78
N VAL A 540 -19.02 5.55 -15.75
CA VAL A 540 -20.26 6.28 -15.39
C VAL A 540 -21.37 5.93 -16.37
N ASP A 541 -21.06 5.89 -17.67
CA ASP A 541 -22.01 5.49 -18.70
C ASP A 541 -22.40 4.01 -18.54
N LEU A 542 -21.45 3.13 -18.18
CA LEU A 542 -21.75 1.73 -17.89
C LEU A 542 -22.73 1.58 -16.72
N VAL A 543 -22.63 2.41 -15.68
CA VAL A 543 -23.56 2.42 -14.54
C VAL A 543 -24.93 2.94 -14.98
N GLN A 544 -24.98 4.04 -15.73
CA GLN A 544 -26.24 4.62 -16.22
C GLN A 544 -26.98 3.70 -17.20
N GLU A 545 -26.26 2.99 -18.07
CA GLU A 545 -26.79 1.96 -18.97
C GLU A 545 -27.20 0.67 -18.22
N GLY A 546 -26.91 0.57 -16.92
CA GLY A 546 -27.13 -0.64 -16.11
C GLY A 546 -26.25 -1.82 -16.50
N ARG A 547 -25.16 -1.59 -17.26
CA ARG A 547 -24.21 -2.63 -17.67
C ARG A 547 -23.19 -2.94 -16.57
N LEU A 548 -22.77 -1.93 -15.81
CA LEU A 548 -22.02 -2.07 -14.57
C LEU A 548 -22.99 -1.92 -13.39
N ARG A 549 -23.14 -2.97 -12.58
CA ARG A 549 -23.96 -2.95 -11.37
C ARG A 549 -23.09 -3.17 -10.14
N HIS A 550 -23.22 -2.32 -9.13
CA HIS A 550 -22.53 -2.50 -7.86
C HIS A 550 -23.45 -3.13 -6.80
N SER A 551 -22.89 -3.87 -5.86
CA SER A 551 -23.65 -4.53 -4.79
C SER A 551 -22.78 -4.76 -3.55
N LYS A 552 -23.35 -4.59 -2.36
CA LYS A 552 -22.59 -4.72 -1.09
C LYS A 552 -22.15 -6.15 -0.79
N ALA A 553 -22.94 -7.13 -1.21
CA ALA A 553 -22.67 -8.55 -0.94
C ALA A 553 -23.17 -9.43 -2.08
N PHE A 554 -22.54 -10.59 -2.26
CA PHE A 554 -22.97 -11.59 -3.25
C PHE A 554 -24.37 -12.16 -2.94
N SER A 555 -24.77 -12.18 -1.67
CA SER A 555 -26.10 -12.61 -1.23
C SER A 555 -27.19 -11.55 -1.35
N SER A 556 -26.88 -10.35 -1.87
CA SER A 556 -27.85 -9.26 -1.96
C SER A 556 -29.03 -9.61 -2.89
N PRO A 557 -30.29 -9.41 -2.46
CA PRO A 557 -31.47 -9.78 -3.25
C PRO A 557 -31.58 -8.96 -4.55
N GLU A 558 -31.01 -7.76 -4.59
CA GLU A 558 -30.93 -6.92 -5.79
C GLU A 558 -30.07 -7.58 -6.86
N LEU A 559 -28.89 -8.07 -6.48
CA LEU A 559 -27.99 -8.79 -7.38
C LEU A 559 -28.62 -10.09 -7.86
N GLN A 560 -29.31 -10.82 -6.97
CA GLN A 560 -29.90 -12.12 -7.31
C GLN A 560 -30.94 -12.04 -8.44
N LYS A 561 -31.71 -10.95 -8.53
CA LYS A 561 -32.73 -10.75 -9.57
C LYS A 561 -32.14 -10.51 -10.96
N VAL A 562 -30.91 -10.01 -11.03
CA VAL A 562 -30.26 -9.57 -12.27
C VAL A 562 -29.03 -10.40 -12.62
N TRP A 563 -28.68 -11.40 -11.81
CA TRP A 563 -27.52 -12.27 -12.02
C TRP A 563 -27.70 -13.11 -13.29
N GLN A 564 -26.75 -13.00 -14.21
CA GLN A 564 -26.76 -13.75 -15.46
C GLN A 564 -25.33 -14.16 -15.80
N GLU A 565 -25.14 -15.42 -16.19
CA GLU A 565 -23.84 -15.93 -16.68
C GLU A 565 -23.94 -16.23 -18.19
N PRO A 566 -22.87 -15.97 -18.99
CA PRO A 566 -21.55 -15.49 -18.58
C PRO A 566 -21.55 -14.01 -18.14
N CYS A 567 -20.70 -13.68 -17.16
CA CYS A 567 -20.54 -12.32 -16.63
C CYS A 567 -19.09 -12.00 -16.30
N ILE A 568 -18.81 -10.72 -16.10
CA ILE A 568 -17.52 -10.25 -15.57
C ILE A 568 -17.76 -9.69 -14.18
N VAL A 569 -16.98 -10.14 -13.19
CA VAL A 569 -17.18 -9.75 -11.80
C VAL A 569 -15.89 -9.26 -11.17
N PHE A 570 -15.95 -8.04 -10.67
CA PHE A 570 -14.98 -7.44 -9.77
C PHE A 570 -15.44 -7.70 -8.34
N ALA A 571 -14.64 -8.41 -7.54
CA ALA A 571 -15.02 -8.81 -6.20
C ALA A 571 -13.97 -8.39 -5.17
N ALA A 572 -14.41 -7.70 -4.11
CA ALA A 572 -13.55 -7.28 -3.01
C ALA A 572 -12.76 -8.43 -2.40
N HIS A 573 -11.50 -8.15 -2.13
CA HIS A 573 -10.51 -9.08 -1.62
C HIS A 573 -9.32 -8.33 -1.01
N PHE A 574 -8.67 -8.96 -0.01
CA PHE A 574 -7.32 -8.61 0.42
C PHE A 574 -6.32 -9.79 0.37
N SER A 575 -6.79 -11.05 0.36
CA SER A 575 -5.91 -12.24 0.46
C SER A 575 -6.47 -13.58 -0.06
N LEU A 576 -7.67 -13.56 -0.65
CA LEU A 576 -8.42 -14.70 -1.18
C LEU A 576 -8.70 -15.65 -0.03
N ARG A 577 -8.89 -15.12 1.18
CA ARG A 577 -9.36 -15.86 2.35
C ARG A 577 -10.71 -15.39 2.85
N MET A 578 -11.04 -14.14 2.59
CA MET A 578 -12.31 -13.53 2.95
C MET A 578 -12.87 -12.68 1.80
N GLY A 579 -14.15 -12.36 1.91
CA GLY A 579 -14.86 -11.51 0.95
C GLY A 579 -15.53 -12.25 -0.20
N PRO A 580 -16.26 -11.50 -1.06
CA PRO A 580 -17.06 -12.06 -2.15
C PRO A 580 -16.24 -12.83 -3.18
N ALA A 581 -14.96 -12.50 -3.37
CA ALA A 581 -14.08 -13.22 -4.30
C ALA A 581 -13.97 -14.72 -3.97
N VAL A 582 -13.92 -15.06 -2.67
CA VAL A 582 -13.84 -16.46 -2.19
C VAL A 582 -15.09 -17.25 -2.56
N HIS A 583 -16.26 -16.64 -2.41
CA HIS A 583 -17.55 -17.28 -2.74
C HIS A 583 -17.66 -17.59 -4.25
N LEU A 584 -17.24 -16.64 -5.10
CA LEU A 584 -17.24 -16.81 -6.55
C LEU A 584 -16.17 -17.81 -7.02
N LEU A 585 -14.99 -17.78 -6.39
CA LEU A 585 -13.93 -18.74 -6.67
C LEU A 585 -14.38 -20.17 -6.36
N HIS A 586 -15.05 -20.41 -5.23
CA HIS A 586 -15.65 -21.72 -4.94
C HIS A 586 -16.75 -22.13 -5.93
N ARG A 587 -17.52 -21.19 -6.47
CA ARG A 587 -18.55 -21.45 -7.49
C ARG A 587 -17.94 -21.84 -8.83
N TRP A 588 -16.87 -21.17 -9.25
CA TRP A 588 -16.34 -21.27 -10.60
C TRP A 588 -15.08 -22.14 -10.75
N ARG A 589 -14.41 -22.52 -9.65
CA ARG A 589 -13.14 -23.27 -9.68
C ARG A 589 -13.13 -24.55 -10.53
N GLN A 590 -14.26 -25.23 -10.67
CA GLN A 590 -14.38 -26.47 -11.44
C GLN A 590 -14.83 -26.27 -12.90
N ASN A 591 -15.07 -25.02 -13.33
CA ASN A 591 -15.52 -24.73 -14.69
C ASN A 591 -14.34 -24.26 -15.55
N PRO A 592 -13.89 -25.05 -16.56
CA PRO A 592 -12.75 -24.71 -17.41
C PRO A 592 -12.99 -23.54 -18.37
N LEU A 593 -14.26 -23.13 -18.55
CA LEU A 593 -14.60 -21.94 -19.33
C LEU A 593 -14.38 -20.66 -18.52
N CYS A 594 -14.46 -20.73 -17.19
CA CYS A 594 -14.27 -19.57 -16.33
C CYS A 594 -12.80 -19.18 -16.21
N LEU A 595 -12.56 -17.89 -15.95
CA LEU A 595 -11.24 -17.29 -15.85
C LEU A 595 -11.09 -16.50 -14.55
N LEU A 596 -10.02 -16.76 -13.81
CA LEU A 596 -9.55 -15.97 -12.68
C LEU A 596 -8.43 -15.07 -13.18
N ILE A 597 -8.56 -13.76 -13.01
CA ILE A 597 -7.50 -12.80 -13.31
C ILE A 597 -7.02 -12.21 -11.99
N LEU A 598 -5.83 -12.64 -11.54
CA LEU A 598 -5.17 -12.09 -10.35
C LEU A 598 -4.61 -10.71 -10.70
N THR A 599 -5.12 -9.66 -10.06
CA THR A 599 -4.72 -8.27 -10.35
C THR A 599 -3.54 -7.78 -9.51
N GLU A 600 -3.18 -8.52 -8.47
CA GLU A 600 -2.07 -8.21 -7.58
C GLU A 600 -0.97 -9.26 -7.70
N GLY A 601 0.29 -8.81 -7.72
CA GLY A 601 1.46 -9.69 -7.84
C GLY A 601 1.78 -10.37 -6.51
N GLU A 602 1.22 -11.56 -6.33
CA GLU A 602 1.42 -12.42 -5.17
C GLU A 602 2.72 -13.23 -5.31
N SER A 603 3.53 -13.25 -4.25
CA SER A 603 4.85 -13.89 -4.26
C SER A 603 4.77 -15.42 -4.32
N ASP A 604 3.72 -16.03 -3.74
CA ASP A 604 3.51 -17.48 -3.73
C ASP A 604 2.07 -17.85 -4.15
N LYS A 605 1.91 -18.12 -5.45
CA LYS A 605 0.62 -18.53 -6.03
C LYS A 605 0.17 -19.92 -5.60
N ASP A 606 1.11 -20.81 -5.35
CA ASP A 606 0.81 -22.18 -4.96
C ASP A 606 0.18 -22.18 -3.56
N LEU A 607 0.73 -21.38 -2.64
CA LEU A 607 0.12 -21.12 -1.34
C LEU A 607 -1.23 -20.41 -1.46
N LEU A 608 -1.32 -19.38 -2.29
CA LEU A 608 -2.56 -18.62 -2.49
C LEU A 608 -3.72 -19.51 -2.98
N LEU A 609 -3.44 -20.40 -3.94
CA LEU A 609 -4.45 -21.21 -4.62
C LEU A 609 -4.64 -22.62 -4.05
N ALA A 610 -3.73 -23.11 -3.20
CA ALA A 610 -3.82 -24.45 -2.58
C ALA A 610 -5.21 -24.77 -1.99
N PRO A 611 -5.89 -23.88 -1.23
CA PRO A 611 -7.23 -24.16 -0.71
C PRO A 611 -8.31 -24.41 -1.78
N TYR A 612 -8.06 -23.96 -3.00
CA TYR A 612 -9.00 -23.96 -4.11
C TYR A 612 -8.74 -25.07 -5.12
N MET A 613 -7.78 -25.95 -4.87
CA MET A 613 -7.54 -27.12 -5.70
C MET A 613 -8.58 -28.25 -5.45
N PRO A 614 -8.85 -29.12 -6.45
CA PRO A 614 -8.42 -29.00 -7.84
C PRO A 614 -9.09 -27.82 -8.55
N LEU A 615 -8.31 -27.11 -9.37
CA LEU A 615 -8.72 -25.93 -10.11
C LEU A 615 -8.75 -26.26 -11.61
N SER A 616 -9.94 -26.31 -12.20
CA SER A 616 -10.13 -26.49 -13.65
C SER A 616 -10.29 -25.17 -14.39
N MET A 617 -10.73 -24.12 -13.70
CA MET A 617 -10.80 -22.77 -14.27
C MET A 617 -9.41 -22.26 -14.67
N GLN A 618 -9.37 -21.43 -15.70
CA GLN A 618 -8.12 -20.81 -16.14
C GLN A 618 -7.70 -19.73 -15.14
N VAL A 619 -6.38 -19.54 -14.97
CA VAL A 619 -5.81 -18.49 -14.12
C VAL A 619 -4.83 -17.67 -14.96
N LEU A 620 -5.05 -16.36 -14.98
CA LEU A 620 -4.15 -15.38 -15.58
C LEU A 620 -3.68 -14.42 -14.49
N GLU A 621 -2.42 -14.00 -14.56
CA GLU A 621 -1.87 -12.98 -13.68
C GLU A 621 -1.64 -11.70 -14.47
N LEU A 622 -2.19 -10.60 -13.96
CA LEU A 622 -1.96 -9.27 -14.50
C LEU A 622 -0.73 -8.67 -13.80
N ARG A 623 0.43 -8.79 -14.43
CA ARG A 623 1.68 -8.16 -13.98
C ARG A 623 1.83 -6.77 -14.58
N ALA A 624 0.94 -5.85 -14.25
CA ALA A 624 1.20 -4.45 -14.58
C ALA A 624 2.42 -3.99 -13.75
N SER A 625 3.49 -3.53 -14.40
CA SER A 625 4.59 -2.84 -13.71
C SER A 625 4.03 -1.54 -13.14
N LEU A 626 3.61 -1.59 -11.88
CA LEU A 626 3.07 -0.47 -11.12
C LEU A 626 4.15 0.16 -10.22
N GLN A 627 5.42 -0.08 -10.49
CA GLN A 627 6.54 0.45 -9.73
C GLN A 627 7.62 0.92 -10.71
N LEU A 628 8.47 1.83 -10.26
CA LEU A 628 9.62 2.25 -11.07
C LEU A 628 10.54 1.05 -11.30
N ARG A 629 11.05 0.90 -12.52
CA ARG A 629 12.12 -0.04 -12.84
C ARG A 629 13.49 0.61 -12.61
N SER A 630 14.54 -0.19 -12.50
CA SER A 630 15.93 0.29 -12.32
C SER A 630 16.33 1.36 -13.36
N GLU A 631 15.94 1.17 -14.62
CA GLU A 631 16.20 2.11 -15.72
C GLU A 631 15.48 3.45 -15.54
N GLU A 632 14.23 3.41 -15.06
CA GLU A 632 13.42 4.60 -14.80
C GLU A 632 13.97 5.36 -13.59
N VAL A 633 14.44 4.65 -12.56
CA VAL A 633 15.15 5.24 -11.43
C VAL A 633 16.44 5.93 -11.88
N ALA A 634 17.23 5.29 -12.74
CA ALA A 634 18.44 5.90 -13.30
C ALA A 634 18.12 7.20 -14.07
N SER A 635 17.11 7.17 -14.94
CA SER A 635 16.64 8.34 -15.68
C SER A 635 16.16 9.46 -14.75
N LEU A 636 15.46 9.11 -13.68
CA LEU A 636 14.98 10.05 -12.69
C LEU A 636 16.14 10.72 -11.95
N LEU A 637 17.13 9.95 -11.49
CA LEU A 637 18.32 10.48 -10.82
C LEU A 637 19.11 11.42 -11.75
N GLN A 638 19.23 11.08 -13.03
CA GLN A 638 19.87 11.95 -14.03
C GLN A 638 19.11 13.26 -14.25
N SER A 639 17.77 13.23 -14.18
CA SER A 639 16.92 14.41 -14.35
C SER A 639 16.83 15.29 -13.10
N ILE A 640 16.84 14.71 -11.90
CA ILE A 640 16.68 15.43 -10.62
C ILE A 640 18.03 15.93 -10.10
N GLN A 641 19.09 15.13 -10.29
CA GLN A 641 20.45 15.42 -9.82
C GLN A 641 20.53 15.78 -8.33
N PRO A 642 20.01 14.93 -7.42
CA PRO A 642 20.12 15.19 -5.99
C PRO A 642 21.58 15.13 -5.52
N GLN A 643 21.93 15.76 -4.41
CA GLN A 643 23.30 15.64 -3.89
C GLN A 643 23.60 14.21 -3.43
N CYS A 644 22.61 13.57 -2.81
CA CYS A 644 22.65 12.16 -2.42
C CYS A 644 21.35 11.44 -2.77
N ALA A 645 21.45 10.18 -3.16
CA ALA A 645 20.31 9.29 -3.34
C ALA A 645 20.45 8.08 -2.40
N LEU A 646 19.36 7.75 -1.69
CA LEU A 646 19.23 6.54 -0.88
C LEU A 646 18.30 5.58 -1.60
N VAL A 647 18.80 4.39 -1.93
CA VAL A 647 18.09 3.36 -2.71
C VAL A 647 18.18 2.01 -1.99
N PRO A 648 17.27 1.05 -2.25
CA PRO A 648 17.46 -0.32 -1.78
C PRO A 648 18.83 -0.88 -2.20
N GLU A 649 19.49 -1.61 -1.31
CA GLU A 649 20.84 -2.16 -1.54
C GLU A 649 20.95 -2.99 -2.84
N PHE A 650 19.88 -3.69 -3.23
CA PHE A 650 19.86 -4.47 -4.47
C PHE A 650 19.92 -3.61 -5.74
N LEU A 651 19.43 -2.37 -5.72
CA LEU A 651 19.50 -1.44 -6.86
C LEU A 651 20.82 -0.71 -6.93
N GLN A 652 21.48 -0.50 -5.78
CA GLN A 652 22.71 0.27 -5.71
C GLN A 652 23.74 -0.22 -6.74
N LYS A 653 23.96 -1.54 -6.81
CA LYS A 653 24.91 -2.15 -7.75
C LYS A 653 24.52 -1.95 -9.21
N SER A 654 23.23 -2.06 -9.53
CA SER A 654 22.72 -1.87 -10.90
C SER A 654 22.91 -0.43 -11.37
N LEU A 655 22.71 0.53 -10.47
CA LEU A 655 22.86 1.97 -10.76
C LEU A 655 24.33 2.41 -10.82
N GLU A 656 25.23 1.82 -10.03
CA GLU A 656 26.67 2.11 -10.08
C GLU A 656 27.30 1.72 -11.43
N GLY A 657 26.83 0.62 -12.04
CA GLY A 657 27.28 0.18 -13.36
C GLY A 657 26.78 1.02 -14.53
N ALA A 658 25.70 1.79 -14.34
CA ALA A 658 25.03 2.56 -15.40
C ALA A 658 25.72 3.90 -15.75
N GLY A 659 26.82 4.25 -15.07
CA GLY A 659 27.78 5.27 -15.48
C GLY A 659 27.19 6.57 -16.05
N SER A 660 26.53 7.41 -15.23
CA SER A 660 26.39 8.88 -15.42
C SER A 660 25.32 9.42 -14.45
N THR A 661 25.64 9.49 -13.16
CA THR A 661 24.84 10.28 -12.21
C THR A 661 25.72 11.37 -11.62
N SER A 662 25.35 12.63 -11.83
CA SER A 662 25.97 13.79 -11.16
C SER A 662 25.71 13.82 -9.65
N THR A 663 24.92 12.86 -9.15
CA THR A 663 24.70 12.57 -7.73
C THR A 663 26.03 12.30 -7.04
N LYS A 664 26.38 13.11 -6.03
CA LYS A 664 27.67 13.02 -5.32
C LYS A 664 27.82 11.74 -4.51
N ALA A 665 26.71 11.19 -4.01
CA ALA A 665 26.70 9.96 -3.21
C ALA A 665 25.45 9.10 -3.50
N LEU A 666 25.65 7.83 -3.83
CA LEU A 666 24.60 6.82 -3.91
C LEU A 666 24.76 5.86 -2.72
N LEU A 667 23.73 5.74 -1.89
CA LEU A 667 23.76 4.94 -0.66
C LEU A 667 22.70 3.85 -0.71
N GLY A 668 23.11 2.60 -0.49
CA GLY A 668 22.20 1.48 -0.29
C GLY A 668 21.66 1.45 1.14
N TYR A 669 20.36 1.25 1.30
CA TYR A 669 19.77 0.90 2.59
C TYR A 669 19.29 -0.56 2.61
N LYS A 670 19.36 -1.17 3.79
CA LYS A 670 18.89 -2.53 4.09
C LYS A 670 18.08 -2.53 5.39
N GLU A 671 17.10 -3.44 5.47
CA GLU A 671 16.25 -3.64 6.65
C GLU A 671 17.08 -3.82 7.92
N GLY A 672 16.63 -3.19 9.00
CA GLY A 672 17.28 -3.18 10.31
C GLY A 672 18.55 -2.33 10.38
N ARG A 673 19.02 -1.76 9.26
CA ARG A 673 20.21 -0.91 9.22
C ARG A 673 19.87 0.56 9.15
N SER A 674 20.75 1.35 9.75
CA SER A 674 20.71 2.80 9.70
C SER A 674 21.77 3.34 8.75
N VAL A 675 21.37 4.25 7.87
CA VAL A 675 22.24 4.96 6.94
C VAL A 675 22.30 6.43 7.37
N GLN A 676 23.50 6.91 7.63
CA GLN A 676 23.73 8.34 7.89
C GLN A 676 23.87 9.07 6.56
N VAL A 677 23.11 10.15 6.38
CA VAL A 677 23.23 10.99 5.19
C VAL A 677 24.42 11.93 5.39
N PRO A 678 25.35 12.04 4.42
CA PRO A 678 26.48 12.94 4.51
C PRO A 678 26.03 14.39 4.76
N ASN A 679 26.78 15.12 5.58
CA ASN A 679 26.55 16.55 5.74
C ASN A 679 27.02 17.28 4.48
N PHE A 680 26.12 18.03 3.85
CA PHE A 680 26.45 18.89 2.73
C PHE A 680 26.67 20.32 3.22
N GLU A 681 27.72 20.98 2.71
CA GLU A 681 27.90 22.42 2.91
C GLU A 681 26.69 23.13 2.30
N THR A 682 25.94 23.84 3.15
CA THR A 682 24.71 24.53 2.77
C THR A 682 24.84 25.99 3.15
N ASP A 683 24.68 26.86 2.17
CA ASP A 683 24.49 28.28 2.41
C ASP A 683 23.10 28.45 3.02
N ILE A 684 23.06 28.99 4.23
CA ILE A 684 21.82 29.17 4.96
C ILE A 684 21.32 30.59 4.70
N GLU A 685 20.22 30.71 3.96
CA GLU A 685 19.51 31.98 3.84
C GLU A 685 18.75 32.27 5.14
N VAL A 686 19.10 33.38 5.77
CA VAL A 686 18.48 33.82 7.02
C VAL A 686 17.86 35.19 6.80
N SER A 687 16.55 35.29 7.05
CA SER A 687 15.85 36.57 7.01
C SER A 687 16.26 37.45 8.19
N MET A 688 16.40 38.76 8.00
CA MET A 688 16.70 39.70 9.07
C MET A 688 15.49 40.59 9.31
N SER A 689 15.06 40.74 10.57
CA SER A 689 14.01 41.70 10.91
C SER A 689 14.42 43.12 10.51
N ALA A 690 13.47 43.91 10.02
CA ALA A 690 13.74 45.28 9.58
C ALA A 690 14.35 46.14 10.70
N GLU A 691 13.90 45.91 11.94
CA GLU A 691 14.36 46.62 13.13
C GLU A 691 15.83 46.31 13.46
N LEU A 692 16.23 45.03 13.38
CA LEU A 692 17.62 44.62 13.54
C LEU A 692 18.49 45.17 12.40
N ALA A 693 17.99 45.09 11.16
CA ALA A 693 18.70 45.60 9.98
C ALA A 693 19.02 47.10 10.09
N LEU A 694 18.13 47.89 10.70
CA LEU A 694 18.36 49.32 10.97
C LEU A 694 19.45 49.58 12.02
N GLN A 695 19.77 48.62 12.89
CA GLN A 695 20.83 48.73 13.90
C GLN A 695 22.20 48.31 13.37
N VAL A 696 22.25 47.53 12.30
CA VAL A 696 23.50 47.11 11.66
C VAL A 696 24.16 48.34 11.04
N GLN A 697 25.40 48.64 11.46
CA GLN A 697 26.19 49.76 10.93
C GLN A 697 27.45 49.26 10.20
N PRO A 698 27.35 48.90 8.90
CA PRO A 698 28.47 48.37 8.13
C PRO A 698 29.61 49.38 8.01
N LYS A 699 30.81 48.95 8.39
CA LYS A 699 32.06 49.70 8.20
C LYS A 699 32.87 49.06 7.09
N LEU A 700 33.43 49.89 6.22
CA LEU A 700 34.24 49.40 5.10
C LEU A 700 35.50 48.72 5.63
N VAL A 701 35.72 47.47 5.24
CA VAL A 701 36.99 46.76 5.49
C VAL A 701 37.83 46.90 4.20
N LYS A 702 39.06 47.40 4.30
CA LYS A 702 39.90 47.86 3.17
C LYS A 702 40.21 46.76 2.11
N PRO A 703 40.54 47.12 0.84
CA PRO A 703 40.00 48.20 0.03
C PRO A 703 38.86 47.71 -0.89
N LYS A 704 37.69 48.35 -0.70
CA LYS A 704 36.68 48.74 -1.71
C LYS A 704 35.66 47.72 -2.26
N LYS A 705 35.41 46.56 -1.64
CA LYS A 705 34.21 45.76 -2.01
C LYS A 705 33.43 45.10 -0.87
N VAL A 706 33.90 45.18 0.37
CA VAL A 706 33.24 44.52 1.51
C VAL A 706 33.09 45.51 2.67
N ALA A 707 31.86 45.66 3.15
CA ALA A 707 31.55 46.35 4.40
C ALA A 707 31.06 45.30 5.41
N ALA A 708 31.52 45.41 6.65
CA ALA A 708 31.18 44.49 7.73
C ALA A 708 30.71 45.29 8.96
N ALA A 709 29.67 44.81 9.64
CA ALA A 709 29.22 45.35 10.91
C ALA A 709 29.15 44.23 11.95
N PRO A 710 29.63 44.43 13.19
CA PRO A 710 29.23 43.58 14.29
C PRO A 710 27.77 43.90 14.67
N PHE A 711 26.97 42.87 14.90
CA PHE A 711 25.63 42.98 15.47
C PHE A 711 25.35 41.76 16.36
N GLN A 712 24.38 41.89 17.27
CA GLN A 712 23.85 40.79 18.06
C GLN A 712 22.39 40.58 17.69
N ALA A 713 21.99 39.33 17.56
CA ALA A 713 20.64 38.95 17.14
C ALA A 713 20.22 37.66 17.81
N GLU A 714 18.92 37.53 18.06
CA GLU A 714 18.32 36.26 18.42
C GLU A 714 18.07 35.45 17.13
N PHE A 715 18.54 34.21 17.10
CA PHE A 715 18.36 33.30 15.97
C PHE A 715 17.09 32.49 16.18
N CYS A 716 16.04 32.82 15.42
CA CYS A 716 14.73 32.18 15.54
C CYS A 716 14.47 31.29 14.33
N PHE A 717 14.18 30.01 14.57
CA PHE A 717 13.61 29.12 13.58
C PHE A 717 12.12 28.95 13.85
N ARG A 718 11.27 29.41 12.93
CA ARG A 718 9.83 29.21 13.02
C ARG A 718 9.29 28.83 11.65
N ASP A 719 8.44 27.82 11.63
CA ASP A 719 7.73 27.35 10.43
C ASP A 719 8.67 27.02 9.26
N GLY A 720 9.85 26.46 9.53
CA GLY A 720 10.83 26.15 8.48
C GLY A 720 11.63 27.35 7.95
N ASN A 721 11.45 28.54 8.51
CA ASN A 721 12.18 29.75 8.12
C ASN A 721 13.11 30.22 9.24
N LEU A 722 14.32 30.60 8.84
CA LEU A 722 15.32 31.17 9.73
C LEU A 722 15.21 32.70 9.73
N SER A 723 15.14 33.29 10.91
CA SER A 723 15.05 34.74 11.09
C SER A 723 15.99 35.24 12.19
N LEU A 724 16.56 36.44 11.99
CA LEU A 724 17.34 37.18 12.98
C LEU A 724 16.49 38.32 13.54
N GLN A 725 16.25 38.28 14.85
CA GLN A 725 15.43 39.26 15.55
C GLN A 725 16.26 40.04 16.57
N ILE A 726 15.77 41.21 16.99
CA ILE A 726 16.39 41.94 18.10
C ILE A 726 16.21 41.10 19.36
N PRO A 727 17.26 40.90 20.18
CA PRO A 727 17.12 40.21 21.46
C PRO A 727 16.12 40.96 22.35
N THR A 728 14.95 40.38 22.59
CA THR A 728 13.96 40.96 23.52
C THR A 728 14.36 40.63 24.96
N THR A 729 14.35 41.61 25.86
CA THR A 729 14.61 41.40 27.30
C THR A 729 13.61 40.45 27.98
N SER A 730 12.50 40.10 27.30
CA SER A 730 11.51 39.12 27.71
C SER A 730 11.80 37.67 27.30
N SER A 731 12.83 37.38 26.48
CA SER A 731 13.22 36.00 26.12
C SER A 731 14.22 35.35 27.10
N LEU A 732 14.56 36.03 28.21
CA LEU A 732 15.22 35.40 29.36
C LEU A 732 14.30 34.46 30.17
N SER A 733 13.06 34.21 29.74
CA SER A 733 12.09 33.38 30.47
C SER A 733 11.43 32.26 29.65
N SER A 734 12.03 31.83 28.55
CA SER A 734 11.72 30.52 27.94
C SER A 734 12.99 29.67 27.92
N ASP A 735 13.22 28.95 29.02
CA ASP A 735 14.38 28.10 29.29
C ASP A 735 14.57 27.01 28.24
N TYR A 736 15.27 27.33 27.14
CA TYR A 736 16.13 26.34 26.48
C TYR A 736 17.57 26.66 26.89
N GLN A 737 17.88 26.32 28.14
CA GLN A 737 19.25 26.32 28.64
C GLN A 737 20.05 25.27 27.88
N TYR A 738 20.99 25.70 27.05
CA TYR A 738 21.88 24.78 26.37
C TYR A 738 22.83 24.20 27.42
N ARG A 739 22.69 22.90 27.67
CA ARG A 739 23.51 22.21 28.66
C ARG A 739 24.70 21.56 27.98
N TRP A 740 25.91 21.84 28.46
CA TRP A 740 27.17 21.37 27.88
C TRP A 740 28.14 20.89 28.97
N GLY A 741 29.11 20.07 28.59
CA GLY A 741 30.12 19.55 29.52
C GLY A 741 30.21 18.02 29.47
N GLN A 742 31.31 17.50 30.00
CA GLN A 742 31.55 16.05 30.05
C GLN A 742 30.84 15.46 31.27
N VAL A 743 29.98 14.47 31.04
CA VAL A 743 29.28 13.75 32.12
C VAL A 743 30.27 12.81 32.80
N SER A 744 30.68 13.14 34.03
CA SER A 744 31.53 12.24 34.82
C SER A 744 30.69 11.12 35.44
N VAL A 745 31.22 9.89 35.41
CA VAL A 745 30.58 8.69 35.99
C VAL A 745 30.17 8.91 37.45
N GLY A 746 31.07 9.50 38.25
CA GLY A 746 30.83 9.79 39.65
C GLY A 746 29.73 10.83 39.90
N ALA A 747 29.67 11.90 39.09
CA ALA A 747 28.63 12.92 39.23
C ALA A 747 27.26 12.39 38.79
N LEU A 748 27.20 11.66 37.67
CA LEU A 748 25.96 11.07 37.18
C LEU A 748 25.40 10.02 38.15
N SER A 749 26.26 9.14 38.68
CA SER A 749 25.85 8.15 39.68
C SER A 749 25.22 8.79 40.91
N ARG A 750 25.84 9.87 41.43
CA ARG A 750 25.29 10.63 42.56
C ARG A 750 23.96 11.30 42.22
N ALA A 751 23.87 11.96 41.07
CA ALA A 751 22.64 12.64 40.64
C ALA A 751 21.46 11.70 40.41
N LEU A 752 21.72 10.47 39.96
CA LEU A 752 20.72 9.40 39.83
C LEU A 752 20.28 8.89 41.21
N GLN A 753 21.21 8.65 42.13
CA GLN A 753 20.90 8.22 43.50
C GLN A 753 20.07 9.26 44.28
N GLU A 754 20.39 10.54 44.15
CA GLU A 754 19.62 11.65 44.75
C GLU A 754 18.16 11.70 44.26
N ARG A 755 17.88 11.12 43.09
CA ARG A 755 16.54 11.03 42.49
C ARG A 755 15.87 9.67 42.71
N GLY A 756 16.39 8.86 43.63
CA GLY A 756 15.83 7.57 44.01
C GLY A 756 16.17 6.41 43.06
N ILE A 757 17.18 6.57 42.20
CA ILE A 757 17.65 5.54 41.26
C ILE A 757 18.93 4.90 41.85
N GLY A 758 18.80 3.70 42.43
CA GLY A 758 19.84 3.11 43.26
C GLY A 758 20.68 2.00 42.62
N ASP A 759 20.10 1.20 41.73
CA ASP A 759 20.77 0.03 41.14
C ASP A 759 21.29 0.36 39.73
N ILE A 760 22.53 0.85 39.68
CA ILE A 760 23.18 1.41 38.49
C ILE A 760 24.48 0.63 38.22
N SER A 761 24.67 0.16 37.00
CA SER A 761 25.92 -0.47 36.53
C SER A 761 26.45 0.23 35.29
N PHE A 762 27.77 0.44 35.25
CA PHE A 762 28.46 1.11 34.15
C PHE A 762 29.23 0.05 33.36
N HIS A 763 29.05 0.04 32.04
CA HIS A 763 29.66 -0.91 31.12
C HIS A 763 30.42 -0.15 30.03
N ASP A 764 31.62 -0.62 29.73
CA ASP A 764 32.28 -0.31 28.46
C ASP A 764 31.58 -1.13 27.34
N PRO A 765 31.55 -0.63 26.10
CA PRO A 765 30.85 -1.30 25.01
C PRO A 765 31.53 -2.66 24.73
N PRO A 766 30.77 -3.68 24.30
CA PRO A 766 31.37 -4.94 23.88
C PRO A 766 32.33 -4.69 22.71
N VAL A 767 33.58 -5.12 22.86
CA VAL A 767 34.58 -5.05 21.80
C VAL A 767 34.17 -6.03 20.70
N ASP A 768 33.74 -5.52 19.54
CA ASP A 768 33.58 -6.35 18.34
C ASP A 768 34.97 -6.82 17.88
N GLU A 769 35.26 -8.12 18.02
CA GLU A 769 36.51 -8.74 17.55
C GLU A 769 36.64 -8.79 16.00
N SER A 770 35.81 -8.06 15.24
CA SER A 770 35.86 -8.06 13.77
C SER A 770 36.58 -6.86 13.13
N SER A 771 37.20 -5.96 13.88
CA SER A 771 37.97 -4.85 13.31
C SER A 771 39.42 -4.82 13.81
N THR A 772 40.25 -5.74 13.33
CA THR A 772 41.70 -5.55 13.34
C THR A 772 42.11 -4.77 12.10
N SER A 773 42.23 -3.45 12.22
CA SER A 773 42.99 -2.63 11.27
C SER A 773 44.11 -1.91 11.98
N ARG A 774 45.31 -2.19 11.46
CA ARG A 774 46.66 -1.65 11.73
C ARG A 774 46.74 -0.25 12.34
N GLU A 775 47.67 -0.17 13.29
CA GLU A 775 48.32 0.98 13.91
C GLU A 775 48.17 2.33 13.20
N GLY A 776 47.63 3.29 13.94
CA GLY A 776 47.69 4.72 13.68
C GLY A 776 46.93 5.47 14.78
N HIS A 777 47.64 6.32 15.53
CA HIS A 777 47.10 7.10 16.66
C HIS A 777 45.80 7.83 16.31
N ALA A 778 44.66 7.26 16.72
CA ALA A 778 43.40 7.96 16.90
C ALA A 778 42.90 7.62 18.30
N THR A 779 42.72 8.64 19.14
CA THR A 779 42.09 8.53 20.45
C THR A 779 40.70 7.93 20.29
N GLU A 780 40.57 6.63 20.56
CA GLU A 780 39.30 5.89 20.59
C GLU A 780 38.29 6.63 21.47
N ARG A 781 37.25 7.18 20.84
CA ARG A 781 36.13 7.83 21.54
C ARG A 781 35.23 6.73 22.12
N LYS A 782 35.50 6.33 23.35
CA LYS A 782 34.70 5.33 24.08
C LYS A 782 33.31 5.88 24.41
N THR A 783 32.27 5.28 23.84
CA THR A 783 30.87 5.42 24.31
C THR A 783 30.74 4.70 25.64
N LEU A 784 30.09 5.29 26.65
CA LEU A 784 29.87 4.66 27.95
C LEU A 784 28.40 4.22 28.08
N MET A 785 28.15 2.97 28.46
CA MET A 785 26.80 2.47 28.72
C MET A 785 26.50 2.44 30.22
N VAL A 786 25.29 2.86 30.59
CA VAL A 786 24.79 2.81 31.98
C VAL A 786 23.50 2.00 31.99
N GLU A 787 23.49 0.87 32.70
CA GLU A 787 22.27 0.06 32.94
C GLU A 787 21.70 0.40 34.32
N ILE A 788 20.42 0.74 34.36
CA ILE A 788 19.62 0.98 35.56
C ILE A 788 18.64 -0.18 35.72
N ARG A 789 18.61 -0.82 36.89
CA ARG A 789 17.75 -1.98 37.18
C ARG A 789 16.60 -1.68 38.14
N SER A 790 16.68 -0.59 38.90
CA SER A 790 15.66 -0.14 39.86
C SER A 790 15.55 1.38 39.84
N PRO A 791 14.33 1.99 39.79
CA PRO A 791 13.01 1.38 40.03
C PRO A 791 12.41 0.60 38.84
N SER A 792 12.88 0.83 37.62
CA SER A 792 12.56 0.01 36.44
C SER A 792 13.74 -0.01 35.48
N ARG A 793 13.73 -0.93 34.51
CA ARG A 793 14.88 -1.13 33.61
C ARG A 793 15.05 0.08 32.67
N ALA A 794 16.23 0.66 32.66
CA ALA A 794 16.60 1.75 31.75
C ALA A 794 18.08 1.67 31.36
N TRP A 795 18.42 2.29 30.23
CA TRP A 795 19.75 2.33 29.66
C TRP A 795 20.10 3.77 29.28
N ILE A 796 21.32 4.19 29.57
CA ILE A 796 21.87 5.47 29.15
C ILE A 796 23.09 5.18 28.28
N GLU A 797 23.10 5.69 27.07
CA GLU A 797 24.25 5.67 26.19
C GLU A 797 24.86 7.07 26.15
N LEU A 798 26.09 7.20 26.64
CA LEU A 798 26.82 8.46 26.73
C LEU A 798 27.89 8.50 25.65
N GLU A 799 27.64 9.26 24.61
CA GLU A 799 28.59 9.62 23.57
C GLU A 799 29.25 10.97 23.91
N PRO A 800 30.43 11.31 23.32
CA PRO A 800 31.11 12.59 23.59
C PRO A 800 30.25 13.84 23.40
N ASN A 801 29.30 13.80 22.47
CA ASN A 801 28.47 14.95 22.09
C ASN A 801 26.96 14.69 22.26
N ARG A 802 26.55 13.53 22.80
CA ARG A 802 25.14 13.16 22.89
C ARG A 802 24.90 12.17 24.02
N SER A 803 23.75 12.27 24.68
CA SER A 803 23.24 11.25 25.60
C SER A 803 21.94 10.68 25.04
N HIS A 804 21.79 9.36 25.06
CA HIS A 804 20.58 8.67 24.64
C HIS A 804 20.00 7.90 25.83
N ILE A 805 18.77 8.20 26.21
CA ILE A 805 18.10 7.58 27.36
C ILE A 805 17.02 6.64 26.83
N LYS A 806 17.12 5.35 27.17
CA LYS A 806 16.09 4.35 26.89
C LYS A 806 15.49 3.91 28.22
N ALA A 807 14.24 4.26 28.47
CA ALA A 807 13.54 3.86 29.70
C ALA A 807 12.12 3.42 29.36
N ASN A 808 11.66 2.37 30.04
CA ASN A 808 10.33 1.79 29.86
C ASN A 808 9.21 2.67 30.43
N GLU A 809 9.54 3.58 31.34
CA GLU A 809 8.59 4.46 32.03
C GLU A 809 8.88 5.93 31.71
N PRO A 810 7.91 6.73 31.24
CA PRO A 810 8.11 8.15 30.94
C PRO A 810 8.52 8.98 32.17
N SER A 811 8.02 8.60 33.35
CA SER A 811 8.37 9.23 34.63
C SER A 811 9.85 9.01 34.97
N LEU A 812 10.35 7.78 34.79
CA LEU A 812 11.76 7.44 34.97
C LEU A 812 12.65 8.11 33.92
N ARG A 813 12.21 8.16 32.65
CA ARG A 813 12.92 8.85 31.56
C ARG A 813 13.18 10.31 31.91
N ARG A 814 12.17 11.01 32.45
CA ARG A 814 12.29 12.41 32.91
C ARG A 814 13.26 12.54 34.07
N LEU A 815 13.18 11.66 35.09
CA LEU A 815 14.11 11.66 36.21
C LEU A 815 15.57 11.44 35.78
N ILE A 816 15.80 10.54 34.83
CA ILE A 816 17.13 10.29 34.26
C ILE A 816 17.62 11.51 33.46
N ALA A 817 16.75 12.10 32.64
CA ALA A 817 17.07 13.31 31.90
C ALA A 817 17.43 14.46 32.84
N ASP A 818 16.67 14.67 33.91
CA ASP A 818 16.94 15.67 34.94
C ASP A 818 18.26 15.39 35.68
N ALA A 819 18.59 14.12 35.92
CA ALA A 819 19.87 13.72 36.53
C ALA A 819 21.05 14.13 35.63
N ILE A 820 21.00 13.75 34.34
CA ILE A 820 22.03 14.10 33.35
C ILE A 820 22.12 15.62 33.20
N ASN A 821 20.97 16.29 33.12
CA ASN A 821 20.90 17.74 33.01
C ASN A 821 21.54 18.43 34.22
N SER A 822 21.40 17.89 35.43
CA SER A 822 21.97 18.51 36.65
C SER A 822 23.50 18.41 36.76
N VAL A 823 24.13 17.51 35.99
CA VAL A 823 25.58 17.34 35.97
C VAL A 823 26.25 18.05 34.78
N LEU A 824 25.45 18.67 33.92
CA LEU A 824 25.91 19.49 32.81
C LEU A 824 25.88 20.98 33.18
N GLN A 825 26.80 21.75 32.60
CA GLN A 825 26.87 23.19 32.77
C GLN A 825 25.80 23.87 31.91
N VAL A 826 25.17 24.91 32.45
CA VAL A 826 24.14 25.70 31.77
C VAL A 826 24.79 26.89 31.06
N MET A 827 24.41 27.14 29.81
CA MET A 827 24.75 28.34 29.04
C MET A 827 23.51 29.20 28.81
#